data_AF-A0AAE9EQ89-F1
#
_entry.id   AF-A0AAE9EQ89-F1
#
_cell.length_a   1.000
_cell.length_b   1.000
_cell.length_c   1.000
_cell.angle_alpha   90.00
_cell.angle_beta   90.00
_cell.angle_gamma   90.00
#
_symmetry.space_group_name_H-M   'P 1'
#
loop_
_entity.id
_entity.type
_entity.pdbx_description
1 polymer ?
#
loop_
_entity_poly.entity_id
_entity_poly.type
_entity_poly.pdbx_seq_one_letter_code
_entity_poly.pdbx_strand_id
1 'polypeptide(L)'
;MIHFSFLLVFLLIGSLFSQKITDCPTSAFDPPNHLNQTIWYPSDFSNSDPPLFSDYYSCLYKINVPKGYHAEVRLTFNQQMPPIIPAPVQVIDSQSLEEKLFSATDVPYFFVSNAGFIKLDTRELGIKFGFRIRWYKFPSTFNPIILFTQNSDTQPLIVPSSSIIPYQVSADTNVSLVVSNPSQGYEDLLKSLIIFDGPDWNSRVLGSAYQIWKFKEQKVSSGKLMTVAALEPFYDTGSMLLFQDFKNTKDFNKYQCLICYPEDVCDSVFMNCGNTESAALSTITLSSQPAEYLKEIWLGDYGVLDVYMGRLTREKSNLITSYQSYGKVNTSSYLPQKFQGTVRTYHLHGHSANLHFTLSPELFTNNVPVGRHGFFSSKFYKSGTPQKNQDSFDYIRTTDTVIFNFEITDADLAWGSTLNIWIRDKSVVTYNKTFTSSSPPNLLAPIMATGNYMEVSYKTNYGQLTNGYFMNPVVNIDSNGKLEKLNLPKLEVVKCLGNSCSIIVNLNYPKHPKFCITIQELNAFTRKRNQVYLNINSNVCIPKNEPKACTVPTVGCERLIGNLNITKGFDRIDIKELEFSYIANNSKASYTDFKSCYALRRAVFLEGGFWPLFGDKGCEQMESPATPMCFSDRGIWEPCSRSPITL
;
A
#
# COMPACT_ATOMS: atom_id res chain seq x y z
N MET A 1 -100.44 -5.09 2.62
CA MET A 1 -100.01 -6.43 2.18
C MET A 1 -98.97 -6.24 1.09
N ILE A 2 -97.70 -6.63 1.18
CA ILE A 2 -96.88 -7.35 2.15
C ILE A 2 -95.51 -6.65 2.08
N HIS A 3 -94.92 -6.37 3.25
CA HIS A 3 -93.67 -5.64 3.41
C HIS A 3 -92.46 -6.55 3.21
N PHE A 4 -91.46 -5.98 2.55
CA PHE A 4 -90.05 -6.39 2.50
C PHE A 4 -89.45 -6.62 3.89
N SER A 5 -88.66 -7.69 4.04
CA SER A 5 -87.55 -7.74 4.99
C SER A 5 -86.44 -8.63 4.42
N PHE A 6 -85.38 -7.97 3.95
CA PHE A 6 -84.10 -8.57 3.61
C PHE A 6 -83.32 -8.81 4.91
N LEU A 7 -82.91 -10.07 5.13
CA LEU A 7 -82.04 -10.46 6.24
C LEU A 7 -80.60 -10.08 5.87
N LEU A 8 -80.03 -9.07 6.53
CA LEU A 8 -78.63 -8.69 6.37
C LEU A 8 -77.80 -9.34 7.48
N VAL A 9 -77.02 -10.36 7.11
CA VAL A 9 -75.98 -10.98 7.95
C VAL A 9 -74.79 -10.02 7.98
N PHE A 10 -74.61 -9.27 9.07
CA PHE A 10 -73.35 -8.57 9.34
C PHE A 10 -72.35 -9.54 9.97
N LEU A 11 -71.39 -9.96 9.16
CA LEU A 11 -70.13 -10.58 9.59
C LEU A 11 -69.39 -9.62 10.54
N LEU A 12 -69.32 -9.98 11.82
CA LEU A 12 -68.32 -9.50 12.76
C LEU A 12 -66.95 -10.07 12.36
N ILE A 13 -66.29 -9.43 11.39
CA ILE A 13 -64.84 -9.57 11.25
C ILE A 13 -64.26 -8.65 12.32
N GLY A 14 -63.98 -9.21 13.50
CA GLY A 14 -63.14 -8.58 14.49
C GLY A 14 -61.76 -8.37 13.87
N SER A 15 -61.49 -7.15 13.42
CA SER A 15 -60.14 -6.70 13.14
C SER A 15 -59.34 -6.86 14.43
N LEU A 16 -58.42 -7.83 14.45
CA LEU A 16 -57.29 -7.88 15.38
C LEU A 16 -56.48 -6.60 15.15
N PHE A 17 -56.90 -5.49 15.74
CA PHE A 17 -56.05 -4.32 15.87
C PHE A 17 -54.89 -4.76 16.77
N SER A 18 -53.69 -4.89 16.18
CA SER A 18 -52.45 -4.94 16.94
C SER A 18 -52.45 -3.72 17.85
N GLN A 19 -52.61 -3.94 19.15
CA GLN A 19 -52.70 -2.88 20.14
C GLN A 19 -51.34 -2.16 20.15
N LYS A 20 -51.33 -0.89 19.72
CA LYS A 20 -50.10 -0.10 19.71
C LYS A 20 -49.62 0.10 21.15
N ILE A 21 -48.35 -0.15 21.38
CA ILE A 21 -47.74 0.05 22.71
C ILE A 21 -47.49 1.54 22.91
N THR A 22 -47.92 2.04 24.06
CA THR A 22 -47.95 3.47 24.41
C THR A 22 -47.21 3.79 25.71
N ASP A 23 -47.01 2.80 26.59
CA ASP A 23 -46.38 3.02 27.90
C ASP A 23 -44.94 2.53 27.97
N CYS A 24 -44.04 3.41 28.40
CA CYS A 24 -42.65 3.11 28.71
C CYS A 24 -42.55 2.55 30.14
N PRO A 25 -41.95 1.35 30.35
CA PRO A 25 -41.78 0.80 31.68
C PRO A 25 -40.95 1.74 32.57
N THR A 26 -41.48 2.03 33.76
CA THR A 26 -40.84 2.91 34.75
C THR A 26 -39.79 2.19 35.61
N SER A 27 -39.88 0.85 35.70
CA SER A 27 -38.93 0.02 36.44
C SER A 27 -37.85 -0.56 35.51
N ALA A 28 -36.66 -0.77 36.06
CA ALA A 28 -35.60 -1.51 35.38
C ALA A 28 -35.98 -2.98 35.21
N PHE A 29 -35.36 -3.65 34.23
CA PHE A 29 -35.41 -5.09 34.09
C PHE A 29 -34.37 -5.72 35.02
N ASP A 30 -34.87 -6.42 36.03
CA ASP A 30 -34.07 -7.15 37.00
C ASP A 30 -34.00 -8.65 36.67
N PRO A 31 -32.93 -9.35 37.08
CA PRO A 31 -32.83 -10.78 36.89
C PRO A 31 -33.99 -11.52 37.58
N PRO A 32 -34.59 -12.52 36.92
CA PRO A 32 -35.65 -13.32 37.52
C PRO A 32 -35.10 -14.17 38.68
N ASN A 33 -35.97 -14.51 39.63
CA ASN A 33 -35.64 -15.42 40.73
C ASN A 33 -35.09 -16.78 40.23
N HIS A 34 -35.48 -17.20 39.02
CA HIS A 34 -34.97 -18.38 38.34
C HIS A 34 -34.22 -17.97 37.06
N LEU A 35 -32.89 -18.14 37.04
CA LEU A 35 -31.99 -17.71 35.94
C LEU A 35 -32.23 -18.42 34.59
N ASN A 36 -33.08 -19.44 34.55
CA ASN A 36 -33.48 -20.11 33.30
C ASN A 36 -34.64 -19.41 32.59
N GLN A 37 -35.25 -18.38 33.20
CA GLN A 37 -36.35 -17.66 32.63
C GLN A 37 -35.86 -16.58 31.66
N THR A 38 -36.41 -16.57 30.45
CA THR A 38 -36.25 -15.47 29.49
C THR A 38 -37.34 -14.44 29.72
N ILE A 39 -36.97 -13.17 29.85
CA ILE A 39 -37.91 -12.05 29.91
C ILE A 39 -38.09 -11.49 28.51
N TRP A 40 -39.33 -11.37 28.08
CA TRP A 40 -39.71 -10.81 26.78
C TRP A 40 -40.27 -9.42 26.98
N TYR A 41 -39.80 -8.48 26.17
CA TYR A 41 -40.40 -7.17 26.09
C TYR A 41 -40.64 -6.80 24.62
N PRO A 42 -41.84 -6.35 24.28
CA PRO A 42 -43.07 -6.42 25.09
C PRO A 42 -43.49 -7.86 25.38
N SER A 43 -44.41 -8.10 26.32
CA SER A 43 -44.73 -9.48 26.77
C SER A 43 -45.35 -10.35 25.68
N ASP A 44 -45.95 -9.75 24.66
CA ASP A 44 -46.52 -10.37 23.47
C ASP A 44 -45.50 -10.52 22.31
N PHE A 45 -44.24 -10.10 22.51
CA PHE A 45 -43.19 -10.26 21.51
C PHE A 45 -42.91 -11.74 21.22
N SER A 46 -43.00 -12.12 19.95
CA SER A 46 -42.49 -13.37 19.42
C SER A 46 -41.24 -13.09 18.58
N ASN A 47 -40.19 -13.91 18.73
CA ASN A 47 -38.87 -13.75 18.07
C ASN A 47 -38.91 -13.20 16.63
N SER A 48 -39.88 -13.63 15.83
CA SER A 48 -40.00 -13.34 14.40
C SER A 48 -40.84 -12.10 14.03
N ASP A 49 -41.77 -11.67 14.88
CA ASP A 49 -42.62 -10.50 14.60
C ASP A 49 -42.81 -9.64 15.86
N PRO A 50 -42.08 -8.52 15.97
CA PRO A 50 -42.25 -7.60 17.08
C PRO A 50 -43.52 -6.75 16.98
N PRO A 51 -44.10 -6.38 18.13
CA PRO A 51 -45.27 -5.51 18.18
C PRO A 51 -44.95 -4.11 17.67
N LEU A 52 -46.00 -3.43 17.17
CA LEU A 52 -45.90 -2.07 16.64
C LEU A 52 -46.04 -1.04 17.76
N PHE A 53 -45.03 -0.19 17.93
CA PHE A 53 -45.05 0.97 18.80
C PHE A 53 -45.72 2.16 18.10
N SER A 54 -46.37 3.00 18.90
CA SER A 54 -46.98 4.25 18.44
C SER A 54 -45.96 5.27 17.95
N ASP A 55 -46.43 6.21 17.13
CA ASP A 55 -45.64 7.36 16.70
C ASP A 55 -45.36 8.25 17.93
N TYR A 56 -44.20 8.90 17.95
CA TYR A 56 -43.67 9.76 19.00
C TYR A 56 -43.45 9.06 20.34
N TYR A 57 -43.33 7.73 20.31
CA TYR A 57 -42.96 6.93 21.46
C TYR A 57 -41.45 7.06 21.72
N SER A 58 -41.08 7.42 22.94
CA SER A 58 -39.69 7.47 23.38
C SER A 58 -39.55 6.76 24.72
N CYS A 59 -38.59 5.84 24.81
CA CYS A 59 -38.34 5.09 26.04
C CYS A 59 -36.87 4.73 26.20
N LEU A 60 -36.43 4.69 27.46
CA LEU A 60 -35.11 4.23 27.86
C LEU A 60 -35.26 3.01 28.77
N TYR A 61 -35.02 1.83 28.21
CA TYR A 61 -35.04 0.57 28.94
C TYR A 61 -33.72 0.39 29.69
N LYS A 62 -33.77 0.18 31.00
CA LYS A 62 -32.61 -0.13 31.84
C LYS A 62 -32.56 -1.62 32.16
N ILE A 63 -31.44 -2.27 31.88
CA ILE A 63 -31.18 -3.68 32.19
C ILE A 63 -30.19 -3.73 33.35
N ASN A 64 -30.61 -4.21 34.52
CA ASN A 64 -29.74 -4.34 35.68
C ASN A 64 -28.95 -5.65 35.61
N VAL A 65 -27.64 -5.57 35.85
CA VAL A 65 -26.74 -6.73 35.85
C VAL A 65 -26.03 -6.82 37.21
N PRO A 66 -26.39 -7.79 38.08
CA PRO A 66 -25.73 -7.96 39.36
C PRO A 66 -24.27 -8.36 39.22
N LYS A 67 -23.47 -8.13 40.26
CA LYS A 67 -22.08 -8.58 40.32
C LYS A 67 -22.01 -10.11 40.20
N GLY A 68 -21.11 -10.61 39.34
CA GLY A 68 -20.95 -12.04 39.08
C GLY A 68 -21.92 -12.60 38.04
N TYR A 69 -22.64 -11.73 37.32
CA TYR A 69 -23.56 -12.09 36.24
C TYR A 69 -23.26 -11.28 34.98
N HIS A 70 -23.78 -11.77 33.86
CA HIS A 70 -23.96 -10.99 32.63
C HIS A 70 -25.39 -11.15 32.12
N ALA A 71 -25.86 -10.18 31.35
CA ALA A 71 -27.14 -10.27 30.65
C ALA A 71 -26.91 -10.34 29.14
N GLU A 72 -27.56 -11.30 28.50
CA GLU A 72 -27.71 -11.38 27.05
C GLU A 72 -29.04 -10.72 26.68
N VAL A 73 -29.00 -9.75 25.77
CA VAL A 73 -30.18 -9.16 25.15
C VAL A 73 -30.16 -9.45 23.67
N ARG A 74 -31.22 -10.07 23.16
CA ARG A 74 -31.42 -10.24 21.72
C ARG A 74 -32.55 -9.35 21.25
N LEU A 75 -32.27 -8.43 20.32
CA LEU A 75 -33.27 -7.50 19.80
C LEU A 75 -33.71 -7.84 18.37
N THR A 76 -34.95 -7.50 18.07
CA THR A 76 -35.52 -7.51 16.72
C THR A 76 -36.19 -6.16 16.44
N PHE A 77 -35.80 -5.56 15.32
CA PHE A 77 -36.33 -4.34 14.73
C PHE A 77 -36.59 -4.62 13.24
N ASN A 78 -37.83 -4.98 12.92
CA ASN A 78 -38.25 -5.49 11.61
C ASN A 78 -38.59 -4.37 10.61
N GLN A 79 -37.76 -3.32 10.53
CA GLN A 79 -37.84 -2.28 9.51
C GLN A 79 -36.43 -1.84 9.12
N GLN A 80 -36.11 -1.89 7.83
CA GLN A 80 -34.84 -1.36 7.34
C GLN A 80 -34.98 0.14 7.09
N MET A 81 -34.22 0.92 7.85
CA MET A 81 -34.23 2.38 7.74
C MET A 81 -33.01 2.90 6.97
N PRO A 82 -33.18 3.91 6.10
CA PRO A 82 -32.04 4.57 5.49
C PRO A 82 -31.26 5.35 6.57
N PRO A 83 -29.91 5.34 6.55
CA PRO A 83 -29.07 6.04 7.53
C PRO A 83 -29.24 7.56 7.59
N ILE A 84 -30.00 8.15 6.65
CA ILE A 84 -30.30 9.58 6.57
C ILE A 84 -31.29 10.00 7.66
N ILE A 85 -32.13 9.08 8.13
CA ILE A 85 -33.04 9.30 9.25
C ILE A 85 -32.29 8.94 10.53
N PRO A 86 -32.33 9.72 11.61
CA PRO A 86 -31.59 9.34 12.80
C PRO A 86 -32.10 8.01 13.38
N ALA A 87 -31.18 7.15 13.83
CA ALA A 87 -31.50 5.78 14.25
C ALA A 87 -32.59 5.75 15.34
N PRO A 88 -33.64 4.92 15.16
CA PRO A 88 -34.72 4.82 16.13
C PRO A 88 -34.35 3.98 17.36
N VAL A 89 -33.41 3.05 17.21
CA VAL A 89 -32.96 2.19 18.31
C VAL A 89 -31.48 2.46 18.56
N GLN A 90 -31.14 2.63 19.83
CA GLN A 90 -29.76 2.79 20.29
C GLN A 90 -29.50 1.84 21.44
N VAL A 91 -28.39 1.12 21.40
CA VAL A 91 -27.93 0.29 22.51
C VAL A 91 -26.75 0.99 23.17
N ILE A 92 -26.81 1.17 24.49
CA ILE A 92 -25.79 1.87 25.27
C ILE A 92 -25.23 0.88 26.29
N ASP A 93 -23.93 0.62 26.20
CA ASP A 93 -23.25 -0.30 27.10
C ASP A 93 -22.87 0.36 28.45
N SER A 94 -22.24 -0.43 29.32
CA SER A 94 -21.81 0.04 30.66
C SER A 94 -20.68 1.06 30.64
N GLN A 95 -20.04 1.31 29.48
CA GLN A 95 -19.06 2.38 29.26
C GLN A 95 -19.68 3.61 28.57
N SER A 96 -21.01 3.67 28.45
CA SER A 96 -21.74 4.74 27.75
C SER A 96 -21.43 4.81 26.24
N LEU A 97 -20.96 3.72 25.64
CA LEU A 97 -20.80 3.65 24.19
C LEU A 97 -22.15 3.36 23.53
N GLU A 98 -22.52 4.19 22.56
CA GLU A 98 -23.79 4.12 21.85
C GLU A 98 -23.64 3.42 20.49
N GLU A 99 -24.40 2.36 20.26
CA GLU A 99 -24.57 1.73 18.96
C GLU A 99 -25.94 2.07 18.37
N LYS A 100 -25.94 2.74 17.22
CA LYS A 100 -27.13 3.16 16.47
C LYS A 100 -27.57 2.06 15.51
N LEU A 101 -28.84 1.66 15.59
CA LEU A 101 -29.40 0.56 14.80
C LEU A 101 -30.43 1.07 13.79
N PHE A 102 -30.27 0.62 12.55
CA PHE A 102 -31.15 0.93 11.42
C PHE A 102 -31.91 -0.31 10.91
N SER A 103 -31.54 -1.49 11.40
CA SER A 103 -32.20 -2.78 11.20
C SER A 103 -31.61 -3.75 12.22
N ALA A 104 -32.40 -4.69 12.74
CA ALA A 104 -31.87 -5.78 13.57
C ALA A 104 -32.81 -6.98 13.51
N THR A 105 -32.27 -8.19 13.35
CA THR A 105 -33.05 -9.43 13.41
C THR A 105 -32.36 -10.40 14.36
N ASP A 106 -32.90 -10.57 15.57
CA ASP A 106 -32.30 -11.39 16.64
C ASP A 106 -30.81 -11.09 16.93
N VAL A 107 -30.43 -9.80 16.92
CA VAL A 107 -29.04 -9.38 17.12
C VAL A 107 -28.69 -9.40 18.61
N PRO A 108 -27.59 -10.08 19.03
CA PRO A 108 -27.22 -10.20 20.44
C PRO A 108 -26.40 -9.01 20.96
N TYR A 109 -26.63 -8.65 22.22
CA TYR A 109 -25.88 -7.68 23.01
C TYR A 109 -25.61 -8.23 24.39
N PHE A 110 -24.43 -7.95 24.93
CA PHE A 110 -24.00 -8.48 26.22
C PHE A 110 -23.70 -7.33 27.17
N PHE A 111 -24.38 -7.31 28.30
CA PHE A 111 -24.17 -6.34 29.35
C PHE A 111 -23.48 -6.97 30.54
N VAL A 112 -22.39 -6.33 30.95
CA VAL A 112 -21.55 -6.70 32.09
C VAL A 112 -21.38 -5.46 32.97
N SER A 113 -21.60 -5.61 34.28
CA SER A 113 -21.45 -4.59 35.33
C SER A 113 -22.34 -3.33 35.23
N ASN A 114 -22.93 -2.93 36.37
CA ASN A 114 -23.70 -1.71 36.66
C ASN A 114 -25.04 -1.47 35.92
N ALA A 115 -25.15 -1.64 34.60
CA ALA A 115 -26.38 -1.73 33.81
C ALA A 115 -26.06 -1.62 32.30
N GLY A 116 -26.99 -2.07 31.46
CA GLY A 116 -27.08 -1.71 30.04
C GLY A 116 -28.34 -0.89 29.77
N PHE A 117 -28.36 -0.11 28.69
CA PHE A 117 -29.54 0.62 28.28
C PHE A 117 -29.90 0.38 26.82
N ILE A 118 -31.20 0.41 26.53
CA ILE A 118 -31.72 0.41 25.17
C ILE A 118 -32.65 1.61 25.05
N LYS A 119 -32.40 2.49 24.10
CA LYS A 119 -33.25 3.63 23.79
C LYS A 119 -34.05 3.34 22.53
N LEU A 120 -35.36 3.52 22.62
CA LEU A 120 -36.27 3.52 21.47
C LEU A 120 -36.82 4.95 21.31
N ASP A 121 -36.76 5.47 20.09
CA ASP A 121 -37.32 6.76 19.68
C ASP A 121 -37.98 6.59 18.31
N THR A 122 -39.30 6.45 18.30
CA THR A 122 -40.07 6.12 17.10
C THR A 122 -40.35 7.33 16.22
N ARG A 123 -40.36 8.55 16.81
CA ARG A 123 -40.70 9.80 16.09
C ARG A 123 -41.97 9.65 15.27
N GLU A 124 -42.07 10.27 14.10
CA GLU A 124 -43.26 10.20 13.24
C GLU A 124 -43.45 8.84 12.54
N LEU A 125 -42.76 7.79 13.00
CA LEU A 125 -42.73 6.48 12.37
C LEU A 125 -43.27 5.44 13.34
N GLY A 126 -44.24 4.63 12.91
CA GLY A 126 -44.64 3.44 13.65
C GLY A 126 -43.56 2.37 13.56
N ILE A 127 -43.02 1.92 14.70
CA ILE A 127 -41.86 1.02 14.75
C ILE A 127 -42.20 -0.36 15.30
N LYS A 128 -41.82 -1.41 14.57
CA LYS A 128 -41.88 -2.79 15.08
C LYS A 128 -40.61 -3.15 15.83
N PHE A 129 -40.67 -3.20 17.15
CA PHE A 129 -39.51 -3.42 18.01
C PHE A 129 -39.81 -4.42 19.13
N GLY A 130 -38.82 -5.22 19.51
CA GLY A 130 -38.90 -6.13 20.64
C GLY A 130 -37.52 -6.64 21.02
N PHE A 131 -37.37 -7.07 22.27
CA PHE A 131 -36.17 -7.73 22.74
C PHE A 131 -36.48 -8.79 23.81
N ARG A 132 -35.56 -9.72 23.96
CA ARG A 132 -35.57 -10.70 25.06
C ARG A 132 -34.30 -10.58 25.87
N ILE A 133 -34.40 -10.79 27.17
CA ILE A 133 -33.29 -10.75 28.11
C ILE A 133 -33.14 -12.09 28.81
N ARG A 134 -31.90 -12.56 28.94
CA ARG A 134 -31.52 -13.69 29.80
C ARG A 134 -30.29 -13.35 30.62
N TRP A 135 -30.28 -13.73 31.89
CA TRP A 135 -29.14 -13.53 32.78
C TRP A 135 -28.43 -14.85 33.01
N TYR A 136 -27.10 -14.79 32.98
CA TYR A 136 -26.24 -15.93 33.23
C TYR A 136 -25.25 -15.59 34.33
N LYS A 137 -24.98 -16.57 35.19
CA LYS A 137 -23.97 -16.45 36.23
C LYS A 137 -22.60 -16.80 35.64
N PHE A 138 -21.58 -16.01 35.98
CA PHE A 138 -20.21 -16.41 35.68
C PHE A 138 -19.87 -17.72 36.41
N PRO A 139 -18.99 -18.57 35.84
CA PRO A 139 -18.48 -19.74 36.56
C PRO A 139 -17.89 -19.35 37.91
N SER A 140 -18.02 -20.22 38.91
CA SER A 140 -17.44 -19.96 40.24
C SER A 140 -15.91 -19.97 40.23
N THR A 141 -15.31 -20.68 39.27
CA THR A 141 -13.86 -20.85 39.16
C THR A 141 -13.37 -20.18 37.88
N PHE A 142 -12.44 -19.24 38.03
CA PHE A 142 -11.76 -18.61 36.90
C PHE A 142 -10.53 -19.45 36.52
N ASN A 143 -10.57 -20.09 35.35
CA ASN A 143 -9.51 -20.95 34.84
C ASN A 143 -9.12 -20.53 33.41
N PRO A 144 -8.32 -19.47 33.24
CA PRO A 144 -7.94 -18.96 31.93
C PRO A 144 -6.75 -19.71 31.32
N ILE A 145 -6.56 -19.53 30.02
CA ILE A 145 -5.26 -19.73 29.37
C ILE A 145 -4.38 -18.53 29.71
N ILE A 146 -3.27 -18.78 30.39
CA ILE A 146 -2.31 -17.75 30.78
C ILE A 146 -1.35 -17.49 29.62
N LEU A 147 -1.22 -16.22 29.22
CA LEU A 147 -0.37 -15.78 28.12
C LEU A 147 0.48 -14.57 28.55
N PHE A 148 1.58 -14.37 27.84
CA PHE A 148 2.57 -13.35 28.16
C PHE A 148 2.99 -12.64 26.87
N THR A 149 3.14 -11.32 26.94
CA THR A 149 3.80 -10.51 25.91
C THR A 149 4.78 -9.56 26.58
N GLN A 150 5.94 -9.33 25.99
CA GLN A 150 7.02 -8.54 26.55
C GLN A 150 7.36 -7.37 25.63
N ASN A 151 7.95 -6.33 26.22
CA ASN A 151 8.45 -5.19 25.44
C ASN A 151 9.57 -5.63 24.45
N SER A 152 10.31 -6.70 24.76
CA SER A 152 11.35 -7.25 23.90
C SER A 152 10.83 -8.07 22.70
N ASP A 153 9.60 -8.60 22.75
CA ASP A 153 9.09 -9.57 21.76
C ASP A 153 9.06 -9.00 20.35
N THR A 154 9.74 -9.60 19.38
CA THR A 154 9.75 -9.09 17.99
C THR A 154 8.46 -9.42 17.22
N GLN A 155 7.71 -10.42 17.67
CA GLN A 155 6.40 -10.79 17.14
C GLN A 155 5.30 -10.50 18.17
N PRO A 156 4.19 -9.88 17.77
CA PRO A 156 3.02 -9.77 18.63
C PRO A 156 2.46 -11.15 19.02
N LEU A 157 1.84 -11.22 20.19
CA LEU A 157 1.07 -12.40 20.60
C LEU A 157 -0.26 -12.38 19.85
N ILE A 158 -0.56 -13.44 19.12
CA ILE A 158 -1.86 -13.61 18.44
C ILE A 158 -2.58 -14.85 18.96
N VAL A 159 -3.88 -14.73 19.20
CA VAL A 159 -4.75 -15.85 19.55
C VAL A 159 -6.09 -15.73 18.84
N PRO A 160 -6.75 -16.85 18.53
CA PRO A 160 -8.07 -16.80 17.90
C PRO A 160 -9.10 -16.19 18.85
N SER A 161 -10.08 -15.47 18.30
CA SER A 161 -11.20 -14.92 19.07
C SER A 161 -12.24 -15.97 19.49
N SER A 162 -12.06 -17.24 19.09
CA SER A 162 -13.03 -18.32 19.23
C SER A 162 -12.81 -19.22 20.46
N SER A 163 -11.96 -18.84 21.42
CA SER A 163 -11.75 -19.68 22.61
C SER A 163 -12.91 -19.59 23.60
N ILE A 164 -13.40 -20.78 24.00
CA ILE A 164 -14.35 -20.94 25.11
C ILE A 164 -13.67 -20.67 26.46
N ILE A 165 -12.36 -20.95 26.55
CA ILE A 165 -11.57 -20.69 27.74
C ILE A 165 -11.11 -19.23 27.70
N PRO A 166 -11.31 -18.44 28.77
CA PRO A 166 -10.82 -17.07 28.83
C PRO A 166 -9.31 -16.99 28.61
N TYR A 167 -8.85 -15.91 27.97
CA TYR A 167 -7.44 -15.57 27.93
C TYR A 167 -7.13 -14.58 29.04
N GLN A 168 -6.07 -14.83 29.81
CA GLN A 168 -5.47 -13.82 30.69
C GLN A 168 -4.07 -13.52 30.16
N VAL A 169 -3.88 -12.29 29.69
CA VAL A 169 -2.63 -11.83 29.09
C VAL A 169 -1.92 -10.90 30.07
N SER A 170 -0.63 -11.09 30.23
CA SER A 170 0.24 -10.22 31.03
C SER A 170 1.33 -9.54 30.21
N ALA A 171 1.72 -8.33 30.60
CA ALA A 171 2.77 -7.54 29.96
C ALA A 171 3.75 -6.89 30.95
N ASP A 172 4.89 -6.41 30.45
CA ASP A 172 5.89 -5.70 31.28
C ASP A 172 5.33 -4.37 31.81
N THR A 173 4.55 -3.67 30.98
CA THR A 173 3.90 -2.38 31.29
C THR A 173 2.37 -2.49 31.32
N ASN A 174 1.71 -2.29 30.19
CA ASN A 174 0.27 -2.42 30.01
C ASN A 174 0.04 -3.33 28.81
N VAL A 175 -1.09 -4.03 28.80
CA VAL A 175 -1.49 -4.86 27.66
C VAL A 175 -2.21 -3.99 26.65
N SER A 176 -1.73 -4.01 25.42
CA SER A 176 -2.39 -3.43 24.25
C SER A 176 -3.10 -4.52 23.47
N LEU A 177 -4.35 -4.28 23.07
CA LEU A 177 -5.15 -5.18 22.23
C LEU A 177 -5.72 -4.44 21.01
N VAL A 178 -5.59 -5.07 19.85
CA VAL A 178 -6.37 -4.78 18.63
C VAL A 178 -7.00 -6.07 18.11
N VAL A 179 -8.14 -5.97 17.42
CA VAL A 179 -8.89 -7.12 16.89
C VAL A 179 -8.97 -7.02 15.37
N SER A 180 -8.72 -8.13 14.67
CA SER A 180 -8.88 -8.20 13.21
C SER A 180 -10.35 -8.25 12.79
N ASN A 181 -10.62 -8.08 11.50
CA ASN A 181 -11.94 -8.36 10.96
C ASN A 181 -12.35 -9.84 11.13
N PRO A 182 -13.65 -10.09 11.35
CA PRO A 182 -14.24 -11.41 11.26
C PRO A 182 -14.48 -11.82 9.81
N SER A 183 -14.70 -13.12 9.62
CA SER A 183 -15.30 -13.67 8.41
C SER A 183 -16.69 -13.09 8.20
N GLN A 184 -17.08 -12.90 6.94
CA GLN A 184 -18.38 -12.33 6.57
C GLN A 184 -19.54 -13.04 7.28
N GLY A 185 -20.44 -12.26 7.90
CA GLY A 185 -21.64 -12.77 8.58
C GLY A 185 -21.43 -13.19 10.04
N TYR A 186 -20.21 -13.09 10.55
CA TYR A 186 -19.87 -13.41 11.95
C TYR A 186 -19.56 -12.17 12.80
N GLU A 187 -19.89 -10.97 12.32
CA GLU A 187 -19.58 -9.69 12.96
C GLU A 187 -20.19 -9.59 14.36
N ASP A 188 -21.47 -9.93 14.48
CA ASP A 188 -22.20 -9.82 15.75
C ASP A 188 -21.69 -10.78 16.83
N LEU A 189 -21.01 -11.87 16.47
CA LEU A 189 -20.41 -12.78 17.45
C LEU A 189 -19.29 -12.15 18.26
N LEU A 190 -18.59 -11.16 17.70
CA LEU A 190 -17.57 -10.41 18.42
C LEU A 190 -18.16 -9.59 19.58
N LYS A 191 -19.49 -9.38 19.63
CA LYS A 191 -20.17 -8.72 20.76
C LYS A 191 -20.15 -9.59 22.01
N SER A 192 -20.06 -10.91 21.86
CA SER A 192 -19.98 -11.87 22.98
C SER A 192 -18.60 -11.92 23.65
N LEU A 193 -17.58 -11.38 22.97
CA LEU A 193 -16.20 -11.43 23.44
C LEU A 193 -15.86 -10.16 24.20
N ILE A 194 -15.84 -10.25 25.54
CA ILE A 194 -15.69 -9.11 26.44
C ILE A 194 -14.26 -8.99 26.94
N ILE A 195 -13.77 -7.75 26.99
CA ILE A 195 -12.44 -7.37 27.45
C ILE A 195 -12.54 -6.78 28.85
N PHE A 196 -11.79 -7.34 29.79
CA PHE A 196 -11.69 -6.94 31.17
C PHE A 196 -10.30 -6.37 31.47
N ASP A 197 -10.29 -5.22 32.16
CA ASP A 197 -9.13 -4.49 32.64
C ASP A 197 -8.61 -5.07 33.96
N GLY A 198 -8.04 -6.27 33.90
CA GLY A 198 -7.51 -6.93 35.08
C GLY A 198 -7.45 -8.45 34.95
N PRO A 199 -7.30 -9.17 36.07
CA PRO A 199 -7.07 -10.60 36.05
C PRO A 199 -8.29 -11.43 35.64
N ASP A 200 -9.52 -10.97 35.83
CA ASP A 200 -10.71 -11.83 35.72
C ASP A 200 -11.98 -11.07 35.31
N TRP A 201 -13.11 -11.78 35.21
CA TRP A 201 -14.42 -11.21 34.91
C TRP A 201 -15.02 -10.33 36.02
N ASN A 202 -14.36 -10.20 37.18
CA ASN A 202 -14.76 -9.25 38.23
C ASN A 202 -14.09 -7.88 38.03
N SER A 203 -13.16 -7.79 37.09
CA SER A 203 -12.43 -6.56 36.78
C SER A 203 -13.30 -5.59 35.98
N ARG A 204 -12.87 -4.33 35.91
CA ARG A 204 -13.57 -3.31 35.11
C ARG A 204 -13.61 -3.75 33.64
N VAL A 205 -14.70 -3.48 32.94
CA VAL A 205 -14.83 -3.80 31.50
C VAL A 205 -14.21 -2.68 30.65
N LEU A 206 -13.50 -3.04 29.58
CA LEU A 206 -12.97 -2.09 28.58
C LEU A 206 -13.83 -1.98 27.33
N GLY A 207 -14.68 -2.98 27.08
CA GLY A 207 -15.56 -3.07 25.93
C GLY A 207 -15.66 -4.49 25.39
N SER A 208 -16.15 -4.63 24.17
CA SER A 208 -16.19 -5.90 23.43
C SER A 208 -15.25 -5.89 22.22
N ALA A 209 -14.87 -7.08 21.73
CA ALA A 209 -14.01 -7.22 20.55
C ALA A 209 -14.64 -6.57 19.31
N TYR A 210 -15.98 -6.61 19.23
CA TYR A 210 -16.75 -5.92 18.19
C TYR A 210 -16.45 -4.42 18.14
N GLN A 211 -16.39 -3.78 19.30
CA GLN A 211 -16.12 -2.33 19.38
C GLN A 211 -14.69 -2.01 18.95
N ILE A 212 -13.72 -2.79 19.40
CA ILE A 212 -12.31 -2.64 19.01
C ILE A 212 -12.17 -2.69 17.49
N TRP A 213 -12.76 -3.71 16.87
CA TRP A 213 -12.76 -3.90 15.42
C TRP A 213 -13.54 -2.79 14.68
N LYS A 214 -14.80 -2.55 15.05
CA LYS A 214 -15.70 -1.59 14.37
C LYS A 214 -15.16 -0.17 14.37
N PHE A 215 -14.61 0.27 15.50
CA PHE A 215 -14.06 1.62 15.64
C PHE A 215 -12.60 1.72 15.20
N LYS A 216 -11.95 0.60 14.89
CA LYS A 216 -10.53 0.54 14.46
C LYS A 216 -9.60 1.17 15.50
N GLU A 217 -9.86 0.82 16.77
CA GLU A 217 -9.19 1.41 17.93
C GLU A 217 -8.45 0.34 18.73
N GLN A 218 -7.35 0.75 19.34
CA GLN A 218 -6.65 -0.03 20.34
C GLN A 218 -7.33 0.10 21.70
N LYS A 219 -7.37 -0.99 22.47
CA LYS A 219 -7.68 -0.96 23.91
C LYS A 219 -6.44 -1.28 24.72
N VAL A 220 -6.26 -0.55 25.80
CA VAL A 220 -5.09 -0.64 26.68
C VAL A 220 -5.56 -0.85 28.09
N SER A 221 -5.01 -1.85 28.79
CA SER A 221 -5.29 -2.06 30.21
C SER A 221 -4.69 -0.96 31.07
N SER A 222 -5.28 -0.66 32.23
CA SER A 222 -4.74 0.28 33.21
C SER A 222 -3.52 -0.28 33.96
N GLY A 223 -3.42 -1.61 34.06
CA GLY A 223 -2.27 -2.31 34.65
C GLY A 223 -1.64 -3.35 33.71
N LYS A 224 -0.88 -4.27 34.29
CA LYS A 224 -0.13 -5.32 33.55
C LYS A 224 -0.97 -6.49 33.06
N LEU A 225 -2.26 -6.55 33.38
CA LEU A 225 -3.14 -7.68 33.10
C LEU A 225 -4.36 -7.24 32.31
N MET A 226 -4.74 -8.05 31.33
CA MET A 226 -5.98 -7.94 30.59
C MET A 226 -6.57 -9.35 30.41
N THR A 227 -7.88 -9.47 30.59
CA THR A 227 -8.60 -10.72 30.39
C THR A 227 -9.62 -10.60 29.28
N VAL A 228 -9.72 -11.61 28.42
CA VAL A 228 -10.72 -11.70 27.36
C VAL A 228 -11.54 -12.97 27.55
N ALA A 229 -12.87 -12.85 27.58
CA ALA A 229 -13.76 -14.00 27.77
C ALA A 229 -14.96 -13.94 26.82
N ALA A 230 -15.29 -15.08 26.22
CA ALA A 230 -16.53 -15.26 25.46
C ALA A 230 -17.70 -15.56 26.41
N LEU A 231 -18.83 -14.89 26.21
CA LEU A 231 -20.03 -15.04 27.04
C LEU A 231 -21.08 -15.99 26.44
N GLU A 232 -20.99 -16.31 25.16
CA GLU A 232 -21.88 -17.25 24.46
C GLU A 232 -21.07 -18.40 23.84
N PRO A 233 -21.63 -19.63 23.75
CA PRO A 233 -20.97 -20.72 23.06
C PRO A 233 -20.67 -20.48 21.58
N PHE A 234 -19.70 -21.30 21.19
CA PHE A 234 -18.67 -21.24 20.16
C PHE A 234 -19.12 -21.16 18.69
N TYR A 235 -18.58 -20.16 17.99
CA TYR A 235 -18.37 -20.21 16.54
C TYR A 235 -17.04 -19.55 16.21
N ASP A 236 -16.32 -20.13 15.25
CA ASP A 236 -15.09 -19.53 14.75
C ASP A 236 -15.44 -18.31 13.92
N THR A 237 -15.21 -17.12 14.48
CA THR A 237 -15.43 -15.86 13.77
C THR A 237 -14.38 -15.60 12.69
N GLY A 238 -13.31 -16.43 12.62
CA GLY A 238 -12.14 -16.18 11.80
C GLY A 238 -11.23 -15.06 12.30
N SER A 239 -11.67 -14.25 13.27
CA SER A 239 -10.89 -13.12 13.79
C SER A 239 -9.76 -13.58 14.70
N MET A 240 -8.73 -12.74 14.79
CA MET A 240 -7.61 -12.89 15.70
C MET A 240 -7.54 -11.69 16.64
N LEU A 241 -7.19 -11.97 17.89
CA LEU A 241 -6.82 -10.99 18.90
C LEU A 241 -5.31 -10.82 18.87
N LEU A 242 -4.83 -9.59 18.70
CA LEU A 242 -3.41 -9.28 18.68
C LEU A 242 -3.05 -8.45 19.91
N PHE A 243 -2.18 -9.02 20.73
CA PHE A 243 -1.68 -8.45 21.97
C PHE A 243 -0.23 -8.03 21.86
N GLN A 244 0.11 -6.90 22.50
CA GLN A 244 1.48 -6.41 22.64
C GLN A 244 1.66 -5.69 23.98
N ASP A 245 2.90 -5.53 24.42
CA ASP A 245 3.23 -4.55 25.44
C ASP A 245 2.97 -3.12 24.93
N PHE A 246 2.25 -2.31 25.70
CA PHE A 246 1.83 -0.97 25.32
C PHE A 246 3.01 -0.02 25.05
N LYS A 247 4.18 -0.26 25.64
CA LYS A 247 5.38 0.54 25.37
C LYS A 247 5.78 0.52 23.88
N ASN A 248 5.41 -0.53 23.15
CA ASN A 248 5.66 -0.68 21.72
C ASN A 248 4.60 -0.02 20.83
N THR A 249 3.44 0.35 21.38
CA THR A 249 2.29 0.86 20.61
C THR A 249 1.80 2.23 21.08
N LYS A 250 2.31 2.74 22.20
CA LYS A 250 1.92 4.01 22.83
C LYS A 250 2.06 5.25 21.95
N ASP A 251 2.89 5.18 20.91
CA ASP A 251 3.18 6.30 20.02
C ASP A 251 2.23 6.30 18.78
N PHE A 252 1.26 5.38 18.71
CA PHE A 252 0.25 5.33 17.66
C PHE A 252 -0.99 6.12 18.04
N ASN A 253 -1.46 7.04 17.19
CA ASN A 253 -2.77 7.68 17.36
C ASN A 253 -3.90 6.67 17.21
N LYS A 254 -3.76 5.87 16.15
CA LYS A 254 -4.71 4.85 15.72
C LYS A 254 -3.91 3.60 15.45
N TYR A 255 -4.39 2.51 15.99
CA TYR A 255 -3.82 1.20 15.77
C TYR A 255 -4.94 0.20 15.52
N GLN A 256 -4.88 -0.46 14.36
CA GLN A 256 -5.91 -1.37 13.87
C GLN A 256 -5.28 -2.66 13.35
N CYS A 257 -6.09 -3.71 13.19
CA CYS A 257 -5.66 -5.01 12.69
C CYS A 257 -6.57 -5.52 11.56
N LEU A 258 -5.99 -6.27 10.62
CA LEU A 258 -6.69 -6.83 9.46
C LEU A 258 -6.22 -8.27 9.18
N ILE A 259 -7.15 -9.13 8.77
CA ILE A 259 -6.90 -10.39 8.07
C ILE A 259 -7.51 -10.31 6.68
N CYS A 260 -6.71 -10.69 5.70
CA CYS A 260 -7.12 -10.88 4.33
C CYS A 260 -7.74 -12.27 4.15
N TYR A 261 -9.00 -12.39 3.75
CA TYR A 261 -9.62 -13.68 3.40
C TYR A 261 -9.63 -13.90 1.88
N PRO A 262 -9.50 -15.15 1.38
CA PRO A 262 -9.54 -15.43 -0.07
C PRO A 262 -10.89 -15.10 -0.75
N GLU A 263 -11.98 -15.19 0.00
CA GLU A 263 -13.35 -14.99 -0.49
C GLU A 263 -13.75 -13.50 -0.51
N ASP A 264 -13.03 -12.68 0.25
CA ASP A 264 -13.23 -11.23 0.33
C ASP A 264 -12.14 -10.51 -0.46
N VAL A 265 -12.51 -9.53 -1.29
CA VAL A 265 -11.51 -8.58 -1.81
C VAL A 265 -10.94 -7.87 -0.59
N CYS A 266 -9.68 -8.13 -0.23
CA CYS A 266 -9.04 -7.45 0.89
C CYS A 266 -9.26 -5.94 0.77
N ASP A 267 -9.96 -5.40 1.75
CA ASP A 267 -10.52 -4.07 1.67
C ASP A 267 -9.45 -2.99 1.52
N SER A 268 -9.88 -1.85 1.00
CA SER A 268 -9.06 -0.63 1.01
C SER A 268 -8.97 -0.14 2.46
N VAL A 269 -7.78 -0.16 3.03
CA VAL A 269 -7.57 0.26 4.42
C VAL A 269 -7.12 1.71 4.47
N PHE A 270 -8.00 2.55 5.02
CA PHE A 270 -7.65 3.91 5.37
C PHE A 270 -6.91 3.97 6.72
N MET A 271 -5.75 4.61 6.71
CA MET A 271 -4.96 4.96 7.88
C MET A 271 -4.95 6.48 8.05
N ASN A 272 -5.23 6.95 9.27
CA ASN A 272 -5.24 8.37 9.58
C ASN A 272 -4.47 8.62 10.88
N CYS A 273 -3.43 9.45 10.78
CA CYS A 273 -2.59 9.84 11.89
C CYS A 273 -3.24 10.86 12.82
N GLY A 274 -4.33 11.50 12.41
CA GLY A 274 -4.97 12.57 13.18
C GLY A 274 -3.96 13.68 13.52
N ASN A 275 -3.87 14.02 14.81
CA ASN A 275 -3.03 15.13 15.28
C ASN A 275 -1.62 14.70 15.71
N THR A 276 -1.30 13.41 15.76
CA THR A 276 -0.01 12.92 16.31
C THR A 276 0.95 12.43 15.24
N GLU A 277 0.63 12.65 13.95
CA GLU A 277 1.43 12.28 12.79
C GLU A 277 1.80 10.78 12.67
N SER A 278 1.20 9.90 13.50
CA SER A 278 1.56 8.48 13.59
C SER A 278 0.32 7.56 13.66
N ALA A 279 0.23 6.57 12.77
CA ALA A 279 -0.79 5.53 12.80
C ALA A 279 -0.21 4.17 12.39
N ALA A 280 -0.77 3.08 12.91
CA ALA A 280 -0.32 1.74 12.61
C ALA A 280 -1.46 0.81 12.16
N LEU A 281 -1.12 -0.13 11.30
CA LEU A 281 -1.97 -1.25 10.87
C LEU A 281 -1.16 -2.52 11.00
N SER A 282 -1.68 -3.53 11.70
CA SER A 282 -1.10 -4.88 11.65
C SER A 282 -1.92 -5.80 10.76
N THR A 283 -1.29 -6.46 9.80
CA THR A 283 -1.92 -7.52 9.02
C THR A 283 -1.49 -8.89 9.50
N ILE A 284 -2.41 -9.86 9.46
CA ILE A 284 -2.16 -11.25 9.86
C ILE A 284 -2.44 -12.17 8.67
N THR A 285 -1.50 -13.06 8.37
CA THR A 285 -1.71 -14.17 7.42
C THR A 285 -1.79 -15.48 8.19
N LEU A 286 -2.91 -16.18 8.03
CA LEU A 286 -3.12 -17.49 8.65
C LEU A 286 -2.31 -18.57 7.91
N SER A 287 -1.99 -19.67 8.59
CA SER A 287 -1.13 -20.73 8.04
C SER A 287 -1.69 -21.40 6.77
N SER A 288 -3.01 -21.38 6.60
CA SER A 288 -3.74 -21.91 5.44
C SER A 288 -3.83 -20.93 4.27
N GLN A 289 -3.44 -19.66 4.45
CA GLN A 289 -3.61 -18.62 3.46
C GLN A 289 -2.36 -18.41 2.59
N PRO A 290 -2.54 -17.98 1.33
CA PRO A 290 -1.42 -17.48 0.54
C PRO A 290 -0.80 -16.23 1.17
N ALA A 291 0.39 -15.85 0.70
CA ALA A 291 1.03 -14.61 1.12
C ALA A 291 0.18 -13.39 0.76
N GLU A 292 0.30 -12.33 1.56
CA GLU A 292 -0.30 -11.03 1.27
C GLU A 292 0.53 -10.27 0.23
N TYR A 293 -0.17 -9.53 -0.62
CA TYR A 293 0.45 -8.58 -1.54
C TYR A 293 -0.11 -7.19 -1.27
N LEU A 294 0.77 -6.23 -1.03
CA LEU A 294 0.41 -4.82 -1.06
C LEU A 294 0.35 -4.40 -2.52
N LYS A 295 -0.84 -4.05 -3.00
CA LYS A 295 -1.11 -3.78 -4.41
C LYS A 295 -0.89 -2.32 -4.78
N GLU A 296 -1.43 -1.41 -3.98
CA GLU A 296 -1.42 0.03 -4.22
C GLU A 296 -1.33 0.77 -2.89
N ILE A 297 -0.68 1.93 -2.92
CA ILE A 297 -0.56 2.84 -1.77
C ILE A 297 -0.86 4.25 -2.27
N TRP A 298 -1.80 4.91 -1.60
CA TRP A 298 -2.07 6.33 -1.75
C TRP A 298 -1.60 7.05 -0.48
N LEU A 299 -0.40 7.63 -0.52
CA LEU A 299 0.12 8.46 0.57
C LEU A 299 -0.32 9.91 0.38
N GLY A 300 -0.79 10.54 1.46
CA GLY A 300 -0.94 11.99 1.48
C GLY A 300 0.42 12.70 1.35
N ASP A 301 0.37 14.01 1.09
CA ASP A 301 1.58 14.83 0.94
C ASP A 301 2.53 14.62 2.13
N TYR A 302 3.78 14.25 1.82
CA TYR A 302 4.87 14.07 2.78
C TYR A 302 4.76 12.87 3.73
N GLY A 303 3.93 11.87 3.40
CA GLY A 303 3.83 10.61 4.14
C GLY A 303 4.97 9.61 3.88
N VAL A 304 5.30 8.84 4.92
CA VAL A 304 6.20 7.66 4.89
C VAL A 304 5.46 6.45 5.48
N LEU A 305 5.48 5.32 4.78
CA LEU A 305 4.96 4.04 5.25
C LEU A 305 6.11 3.05 5.44
N ASP A 306 6.46 2.80 6.69
CA ASP A 306 7.44 1.78 7.07
C ASP A 306 6.73 0.43 7.27
N VAL A 307 7.31 -0.66 6.76
CA VAL A 307 6.75 -2.00 6.90
C VAL A 307 7.69 -2.88 7.72
N TYR A 308 7.21 -3.38 8.85
CA TYR A 308 7.96 -4.21 9.79
C TYR A 308 7.45 -5.66 9.76
N MET A 309 8.36 -6.63 9.86
CA MET A 309 8.06 -8.05 9.98
C MET A 309 7.81 -8.41 11.45
N GLY A 310 6.56 -8.32 11.90
CA GLY A 310 6.17 -8.42 13.30
C GLY A 310 5.75 -7.08 13.87
N ARG A 311 6.20 -6.75 15.09
CA ARG A 311 5.93 -5.45 15.72
C ARG A 311 6.81 -4.34 15.16
N LEU A 312 6.50 -3.09 15.49
CA LEU A 312 7.46 -2.00 15.30
C LEU A 312 8.64 -2.16 16.27
N THR A 313 9.87 -2.07 15.76
CA THR A 313 11.09 -1.92 16.58
C THR A 313 11.72 -0.55 16.39
N ARG A 314 12.18 0.06 17.50
CA ARG A 314 12.70 1.44 17.48
C ARG A 314 14.01 1.56 16.70
N GLU A 315 14.83 0.52 16.79
CA GLU A 315 16.08 0.35 16.08
C GLU A 315 15.90 -0.11 14.62
N LYS A 316 14.65 -0.31 14.17
CA LYS A 316 14.31 -0.76 12.82
C LYS A 316 14.93 -2.11 12.40
N SER A 317 15.26 -2.95 13.39
CA SER A 317 15.87 -4.27 13.22
C SER A 317 15.04 -5.23 12.34
N ASN A 318 13.71 -5.11 12.38
CA ASN A 318 12.79 -5.91 11.57
C ASN A 318 12.06 -5.12 10.47
N LEU A 319 12.54 -3.91 10.14
CA LEU A 319 12.04 -3.14 8.99
C LEU A 319 12.43 -3.86 7.69
N ILE A 320 11.45 -4.17 6.83
CA ILE A 320 11.70 -4.82 5.54
C ILE A 320 11.72 -3.83 4.37
N THR A 321 10.89 -2.78 4.41
CA THR A 321 10.87 -1.74 3.37
C THR A 321 10.19 -0.47 3.86
N SER A 322 10.38 0.63 3.13
CA SER A 322 9.77 1.94 3.38
C SER A 322 9.30 2.56 2.06
N TYR A 323 8.06 3.06 2.05
CA TYR A 323 7.48 3.79 0.92
C TYR A 323 7.35 5.27 1.29
N GLN A 324 7.76 6.18 0.42
CA GLN A 324 7.76 7.61 0.69
C GLN A 324 7.13 8.39 -0.46
N SER A 325 6.39 9.45 -0.12
CA SER A 325 5.75 10.34 -1.10
C SER A 325 6.57 11.59 -1.45
N TYR A 326 7.65 11.87 -0.72
CA TYR A 326 8.50 13.04 -0.97
C TYR A 326 9.09 12.99 -2.39
N GLY A 327 8.86 14.05 -3.17
CA GLY A 327 9.57 14.28 -4.43
C GLY A 327 9.10 13.48 -5.65
N LYS A 328 7.84 13.02 -5.68
CA LYS A 328 7.27 12.24 -6.82
C LYS A 328 7.99 10.92 -7.09
N VAL A 329 8.38 10.19 -6.04
CA VAL A 329 8.72 8.78 -6.20
C VAL A 329 7.44 8.04 -6.58
N ASN A 330 7.41 7.45 -7.76
CA ASN A 330 6.26 6.68 -8.21
C ASN A 330 6.24 5.36 -7.43
N THR A 331 5.49 5.29 -6.33
CA THR A 331 5.28 4.04 -5.57
C THR A 331 4.74 2.91 -6.45
N SER A 332 4.15 3.22 -7.63
CA SER A 332 3.69 2.22 -8.59
C SER A 332 4.81 1.38 -9.20
N SER A 333 6.08 1.81 -9.16
CA SER A 333 7.19 0.97 -9.65
C SER A 333 7.64 -0.07 -8.62
N TYR A 334 7.30 0.10 -7.35
CA TYR A 334 7.64 -0.84 -6.26
C TYR A 334 6.49 -1.77 -5.88
N LEU A 335 5.33 -1.61 -6.54
CA LEU A 335 4.10 -2.33 -6.24
C LEU A 335 3.58 -3.04 -7.50
N PRO A 336 2.87 -4.18 -7.35
CA PRO A 336 2.56 -4.86 -6.09
C PRO A 336 3.81 -5.46 -5.42
N GLN A 337 3.79 -5.67 -4.10
CA GLN A 337 4.89 -6.31 -3.37
C GLN A 337 4.36 -7.43 -2.47
N LYS A 338 4.97 -8.62 -2.57
CA LYS A 338 4.68 -9.77 -1.71
C LYS A 338 5.29 -9.54 -0.33
N PHE A 339 4.49 -9.76 0.72
CA PHE A 339 4.94 -9.80 2.10
C PHE A 339 4.68 -11.19 2.68
N GLN A 340 5.71 -11.79 3.28
CA GLN A 340 5.62 -13.10 3.91
C GLN A 340 5.50 -12.98 5.44
N GLY A 341 5.41 -14.12 6.12
CA GLY A 341 5.37 -14.19 7.58
C GLY A 341 3.96 -14.08 8.17
N THR A 342 3.86 -14.20 9.48
CA THR A 342 2.58 -14.26 10.18
C THR A 342 1.97 -12.88 10.38
N VAL A 343 2.75 -11.95 10.95
CA VAL A 343 2.30 -10.58 11.26
C VAL A 343 3.19 -9.58 10.55
N ARG A 344 2.60 -8.57 9.92
CA ARG A 344 3.28 -7.36 9.47
C ARG A 344 2.71 -6.16 10.19
N THR A 345 3.53 -5.15 10.46
CA THR A 345 3.05 -3.85 10.95
C THR A 345 3.45 -2.77 9.96
N TYR A 346 2.44 -2.11 9.42
CA TYR A 346 2.54 -0.92 8.59
C TYR A 346 2.47 0.30 9.50
N HIS A 347 3.53 1.08 9.56
CA HIS A 347 3.61 2.30 10.35
C HIS A 347 3.63 3.50 9.43
N LEU A 348 2.59 4.33 9.52
CA LEU A 348 2.45 5.56 8.79
C LEU A 348 2.97 6.72 9.63
N HIS A 349 3.90 7.47 9.05
CA HIS A 349 4.28 8.81 9.46
C HIS A 349 3.73 9.82 8.46
N GLY A 350 3.00 10.84 8.92
CA GLY A 350 2.40 11.87 8.05
C GLY A 350 0.92 12.07 8.36
N HIS A 351 0.10 12.38 7.34
CA HIS A 351 -1.32 12.69 7.53
C HIS A 351 -2.23 11.46 7.40
N SER A 352 -2.26 10.85 6.22
CA SER A 352 -3.14 9.72 5.92
C SER A 352 -2.59 8.86 4.80
N ALA A 353 -3.00 7.60 4.78
CA ALA A 353 -2.71 6.67 3.69
C ALA A 353 -3.93 5.81 3.37
N ASN A 354 -4.07 5.41 2.11
CA ASN A 354 -4.99 4.36 1.70
C ASN A 354 -4.19 3.18 1.13
N LEU A 355 -4.33 2.01 1.75
CA LEU A 355 -3.59 0.79 1.39
C LEU A 355 -4.54 -0.20 0.76
N HIS A 356 -4.13 -0.79 -0.36
CA HIS A 356 -4.92 -1.84 -1.02
C HIS A 356 -4.14 -3.15 -1.00
N PHE A 357 -4.75 -4.19 -0.45
CA PHE A 357 -4.16 -5.52 -0.37
C PHE A 357 -4.81 -6.47 -1.36
N THR A 358 -4.13 -7.57 -1.67
CA THR A 358 -4.68 -8.67 -2.43
C THR A 358 -3.99 -9.97 -2.06
N LEU A 359 -4.70 -11.09 -2.23
CA LEU A 359 -4.15 -12.44 -2.13
C LEU A 359 -3.84 -13.05 -3.51
N SER A 360 -4.06 -12.30 -4.60
CA SER A 360 -3.82 -12.78 -5.96
C SER A 360 -2.32 -12.73 -6.31
N PRO A 361 -1.65 -13.88 -6.46
CA PRO A 361 -0.23 -13.90 -6.80
C PRO A 361 0.03 -13.41 -8.23
N GLU A 362 -0.93 -13.54 -9.14
CA GLU A 362 -0.75 -13.27 -10.56
C GLU A 362 -0.39 -11.81 -10.84
N LEU A 363 -0.91 -10.87 -10.04
CA LEU A 363 -0.59 -9.45 -10.14
C LEU A 363 0.89 -9.19 -9.82
N PHE A 364 1.49 -10.00 -8.97
CA PHE A 364 2.88 -9.91 -8.59
C PHE A 364 3.80 -10.68 -9.53
N THR A 365 3.38 -11.86 -10.00
CA THR A 365 4.27 -12.79 -10.69
C THR A 365 4.17 -12.76 -12.20
N ASN A 366 3.03 -12.41 -12.80
CA ASN A 366 2.79 -12.53 -14.24
C ASN A 366 2.71 -11.17 -14.94
N ASN A 367 3.16 -11.14 -16.20
CA ASN A 367 3.13 -9.95 -17.07
C ASN A 367 3.69 -8.70 -16.39
N VAL A 368 4.78 -8.89 -15.63
CA VAL A 368 5.37 -7.85 -14.82
C VAL A 368 5.92 -6.73 -15.72
N PRO A 369 5.55 -5.46 -15.50
CA PRO A 369 6.04 -4.36 -16.31
C PRO A 369 7.54 -4.17 -16.10
N VAL A 370 8.21 -3.73 -17.16
CA VAL A 370 9.63 -3.37 -17.07
C VAL A 370 9.79 -2.07 -16.28
N GLY A 371 10.88 -1.97 -15.51
CA GLY A 371 11.14 -0.88 -14.58
C GLY A 371 10.58 -1.15 -13.18
N ARG A 372 9.99 -2.33 -12.94
CA ARG A 372 9.51 -2.70 -11.61
C ARG A 372 10.69 -3.03 -10.69
N HIS A 373 10.66 -2.39 -9.52
CA HIS A 373 11.50 -2.66 -8.38
C HIS A 373 10.71 -3.50 -7.36
N GLY A 374 11.43 -4.19 -6.49
CA GLY A 374 10.82 -4.91 -5.37
C GLY A 374 11.86 -5.70 -4.61
N PHE A 375 11.39 -6.66 -3.82
CA PHE A 375 12.24 -7.62 -3.13
C PHE A 375 11.61 -9.02 -3.10
N PHE A 376 12.47 -10.02 -2.95
CA PHE A 376 12.11 -11.37 -2.51
C PHE A 376 12.75 -11.63 -1.15
N SER A 377 12.04 -12.37 -0.31
CA SER A 377 12.54 -12.73 1.01
C SER A 377 12.04 -14.12 1.41
N SER A 378 12.75 -14.77 2.32
CA SER A 378 12.24 -15.98 2.97
C SER A 378 11.00 -15.71 3.82
N LYS A 379 10.30 -16.78 4.20
CA LYS A 379 9.00 -16.71 4.86
C LYS A 379 9.01 -15.88 6.16
N PHE A 380 10.06 -16.00 6.98
CA PHE A 380 10.18 -15.30 8.25
C PHE A 380 11.48 -14.48 8.33
N TYR A 381 11.99 -14.01 7.18
CA TYR A 381 13.09 -13.06 7.16
C TYR A 381 12.76 -11.86 8.05
N LYS A 382 13.73 -11.41 8.86
CA LYS A 382 13.55 -10.31 9.82
C LYS A 382 12.43 -10.48 10.84
N SER A 383 11.89 -11.66 11.07
CA SER A 383 10.91 -11.90 12.16
C SER A 383 11.48 -11.70 13.58
N GLY A 384 12.79 -11.48 13.70
CA GLY A 384 13.52 -11.13 14.92
C GLY A 384 14.16 -12.32 15.63
N THR A 385 13.79 -13.55 15.25
CA THR A 385 14.47 -14.77 15.67
C THR A 385 14.63 -15.71 14.48
N PRO A 386 15.73 -16.47 14.39
CA PRO A 386 15.87 -17.54 13.41
C PRO A 386 14.67 -18.50 13.46
N GLN A 387 14.21 -18.97 12.31
CA GLN A 387 13.04 -19.86 12.20
C GLN A 387 13.41 -21.16 11.48
N LYS A 388 12.69 -22.23 11.81
CA LYS A 388 12.86 -23.57 11.19
C LYS A 388 12.26 -23.68 9.79
N ASN A 389 11.30 -22.81 9.47
CA ASN A 389 10.53 -22.84 8.23
C ASN A 389 10.74 -21.54 7.46
N GLN A 390 11.91 -21.39 6.84
CA GLN A 390 12.26 -20.22 6.02
C GLN A 390 12.05 -20.49 4.52
N ASP A 391 11.53 -21.66 4.15
CA ASP A 391 11.37 -22.05 2.75
C ASP A 391 10.56 -21.01 1.97
N SER A 392 11.05 -20.65 0.80
CA SER A 392 10.32 -19.78 -0.12
C SER A 392 10.49 -20.19 -1.57
N PHE A 393 9.48 -19.84 -2.35
CA PHE A 393 9.45 -19.98 -3.79
C PHE A 393 8.79 -18.73 -4.36
N ASP A 394 9.54 -18.00 -5.17
CA ASP A 394 9.16 -16.73 -5.75
C ASP A 394 9.55 -16.72 -7.23
N TYR A 395 8.70 -16.14 -8.08
CA TYR A 395 9.00 -16.02 -9.50
C TYR A 395 8.40 -14.76 -10.11
N ILE A 396 9.04 -14.27 -11.16
CA ILE A 396 8.56 -13.17 -12.00
C ILE A 396 8.60 -13.63 -13.46
N ARG A 397 7.55 -13.30 -14.19
CA ARG A 397 7.42 -13.52 -15.63
C ARG A 397 7.09 -12.21 -16.33
N THR A 398 7.83 -11.93 -17.40
CA THR A 398 7.60 -10.80 -18.31
C THR A 398 7.14 -11.29 -19.67
N THR A 399 6.47 -10.45 -20.43
CA THR A 399 6.08 -10.76 -21.83
C THR A 399 7.30 -10.79 -22.74
N ASP A 400 8.18 -9.82 -22.55
CA ASP A 400 9.39 -9.63 -23.35
C ASP A 400 10.62 -10.14 -22.62
N THR A 401 11.66 -10.45 -23.40
CA THR A 401 12.99 -10.73 -22.87
C THR A 401 13.58 -9.43 -22.29
N VAL A 402 13.93 -9.46 -21.01
CA VAL A 402 14.46 -8.32 -20.23
C VAL A 402 15.79 -8.71 -19.57
N ILE A 403 16.46 -7.76 -18.92
CA ILE A 403 17.55 -8.06 -18.01
C ILE A 403 17.02 -7.98 -16.57
N PHE A 404 17.08 -9.11 -15.88
CA PHE A 404 16.93 -9.13 -14.44
C PHE A 404 18.24 -8.65 -13.83
N ASN A 405 18.18 -7.51 -13.13
CA ASN A 405 19.29 -6.97 -12.36
C ASN A 405 18.94 -7.10 -10.88
N PHE A 406 19.70 -7.88 -10.12
CA PHE A 406 19.34 -8.15 -8.72
C PHE A 406 20.56 -8.23 -7.81
N GLU A 407 20.36 -7.89 -6.55
CA GLU A 407 21.36 -7.98 -5.50
C GLU A 407 20.84 -8.87 -4.37
N ILE A 408 21.68 -9.80 -3.92
CA ILE A 408 21.42 -10.59 -2.70
C ILE A 408 22.10 -9.84 -1.56
N THR A 409 21.33 -9.29 -0.64
CA THR A 409 21.89 -8.53 0.49
C THR A 409 22.14 -9.43 1.69
N ASP A 410 21.29 -10.44 1.89
CA ASP A 410 21.40 -11.41 2.97
C ASP A 410 21.06 -12.81 2.48
N ALA A 411 21.84 -13.81 2.91
CA ALA A 411 21.51 -15.22 2.72
C ALA A 411 22.19 -16.06 3.82
N ASP A 412 21.41 -16.55 4.77
CA ASP A 412 21.87 -17.49 5.80
C ASP A 412 21.91 -18.91 5.24
N LEU A 413 23.04 -19.31 4.68
CA LEU A 413 23.22 -20.63 4.05
C LEU A 413 23.74 -21.69 5.02
N ALA A 414 23.60 -21.45 6.33
CA ALA A 414 24.03 -22.39 7.35
C ALA A 414 23.27 -23.73 7.27
N TRP A 415 23.88 -24.76 7.86
CA TRP A 415 23.29 -26.09 8.03
C TRP A 415 22.85 -26.79 6.74
N GLY A 416 23.42 -26.43 5.59
CA GLY A 416 23.07 -27.01 4.30
C GLY A 416 21.85 -26.38 3.64
N SER A 417 21.42 -25.20 4.11
CA SER A 417 20.40 -24.41 3.44
C SER A 417 20.93 -23.90 2.09
N THR A 418 20.03 -23.77 1.12
CA THR A 418 20.40 -23.40 -0.26
C THR A 418 19.53 -22.28 -0.80
N LEU A 419 20.15 -21.39 -1.58
CA LEU A 419 19.46 -20.37 -2.37
C LEU A 419 19.68 -20.66 -3.85
N ASN A 420 18.62 -21.00 -4.56
CA ASN A 420 18.64 -21.34 -5.97
C ASN A 420 18.02 -20.20 -6.77
N ILE A 421 18.72 -19.74 -7.80
CA ILE A 421 18.23 -18.72 -8.73
C ILE A 421 18.33 -19.25 -10.13
N TRP A 422 17.20 -19.21 -10.83
CA TRP A 422 17.06 -19.71 -12.18
C TRP A 422 16.41 -18.65 -13.07
N ILE A 423 17.06 -18.31 -14.18
CA ILE A 423 16.52 -17.40 -15.19
C ILE A 423 16.55 -18.10 -16.53
N ARG A 424 15.45 -17.95 -17.26
CA ARG A 424 15.30 -18.47 -18.61
C ARG A 424 14.74 -17.40 -19.54
N ASP A 425 15.19 -17.46 -20.79
CA ASP A 425 14.56 -16.78 -21.91
C ASP A 425 13.75 -17.82 -22.69
N LYS A 426 12.43 -17.74 -22.59
CA LYS A 426 11.48 -18.73 -23.12
C LYS A 426 11.76 -20.12 -22.52
N SER A 427 12.27 -21.05 -23.32
CA SER A 427 12.62 -22.42 -22.90
C SER A 427 14.11 -22.60 -22.59
N VAL A 428 14.95 -21.58 -22.82
CA VAL A 428 16.42 -21.69 -22.68
C VAL A 428 16.87 -21.09 -21.36
N VAL A 429 17.61 -21.87 -20.58
CA VAL A 429 18.23 -21.42 -19.33
C VAL A 429 19.40 -20.48 -19.63
N THR A 430 19.34 -19.26 -19.14
CA THR A 430 20.37 -18.23 -19.34
C THR A 430 21.19 -17.98 -18.09
N TYR A 431 20.64 -18.28 -16.91
CA TYR A 431 21.34 -18.23 -15.64
C TYR A 431 20.81 -19.30 -14.69
N ASN A 432 21.72 -20.03 -14.06
CA ASN A 432 21.40 -21.03 -13.05
C ASN A 432 22.52 -21.06 -12.01
N LYS A 433 22.21 -20.67 -10.78
CA LYS A 433 23.16 -20.71 -9.66
C LYS A 433 22.48 -21.20 -8.40
N THR A 434 23.15 -22.14 -7.73
CA THR A 434 22.84 -22.58 -6.38
C THR A 434 23.93 -22.06 -5.45
N PHE A 435 23.52 -21.29 -4.46
CA PHE A 435 24.39 -20.82 -3.40
C PHE A 435 24.25 -21.71 -2.17
N THR A 436 25.39 -22.02 -1.55
CA THR A 436 25.54 -22.86 -0.36
C THR A 436 26.54 -22.21 0.59
N SER A 437 26.69 -22.74 1.81
CA SER A 437 27.76 -22.29 2.73
C SER A 437 29.18 -22.44 2.14
N SER A 438 29.40 -23.43 1.27
CA SER A 438 30.68 -23.66 0.57
C SER A 438 30.87 -22.79 -0.68
N SER A 439 29.79 -22.20 -1.20
CA SER A 439 29.79 -21.33 -2.37
C SER A 439 28.77 -20.19 -2.16
N PRO A 440 29.06 -19.25 -1.25
CA PRO A 440 28.13 -18.18 -0.90
C PRO A 440 28.00 -17.14 -2.03
N PRO A 441 26.90 -16.36 -2.07
CA PRO A 441 26.74 -15.27 -3.02
C PRO A 441 27.69 -14.11 -2.70
N ASN A 442 28.06 -13.35 -3.72
CA ASN A 442 28.75 -12.08 -3.51
C ASN A 442 27.71 -11.01 -3.14
N LEU A 443 27.70 -10.59 -1.87
CA LEU A 443 26.73 -9.65 -1.32
C LEU A 443 26.99 -8.18 -1.73
N LEU A 444 28.07 -7.90 -2.47
CA LEU A 444 28.48 -6.54 -2.85
C LEU A 444 28.36 -6.27 -4.35
N ALA A 445 27.89 -7.24 -5.13
CA ALA A 445 27.88 -7.13 -6.59
C ALA A 445 26.49 -7.43 -7.16
N PRO A 446 25.91 -6.52 -7.97
CA PRO A 446 24.69 -6.81 -8.69
C PRO A 446 24.93 -7.91 -9.72
N ILE A 447 23.96 -8.80 -9.85
CA ILE A 447 23.96 -9.88 -10.84
C ILE A 447 22.97 -9.49 -11.94
N MET A 448 23.43 -9.60 -13.18
CA MET A 448 22.62 -9.32 -14.37
C MET A 448 22.48 -10.57 -15.22
N ALA A 449 21.25 -10.91 -15.60
CA ALA A 449 20.98 -12.01 -16.51
C ALA A 449 19.75 -11.73 -17.38
N THR A 450 19.84 -12.11 -18.65
CA THR A 450 18.77 -11.90 -19.63
C THR A 450 17.75 -13.02 -19.58
N GLY A 451 16.45 -12.72 -19.57
CA GLY A 451 15.39 -13.72 -19.59
C GLY A 451 14.00 -13.12 -19.63
N ASN A 452 12.97 -13.96 -19.69
CA ASN A 452 11.57 -13.55 -19.51
C ASN A 452 10.91 -14.22 -18.29
N TYR A 453 11.66 -15.04 -17.57
CA TYR A 453 11.22 -15.71 -16.35
C TYR A 453 12.40 -15.84 -15.39
N MET A 454 12.21 -15.36 -14.16
CA MET A 454 13.13 -15.52 -13.03
C MET A 454 12.42 -16.29 -11.93
N GLU A 455 13.11 -17.25 -11.34
CA GLU A 455 12.66 -18.06 -10.22
C GLU A 455 13.74 -18.06 -9.14
N VAL A 456 13.29 -17.90 -7.90
CA VAL A 456 14.14 -17.91 -6.71
C VAL A 456 13.52 -18.85 -5.69
N SER A 457 14.33 -19.80 -5.22
CA SER A 457 13.92 -20.74 -4.18
C SER A 457 14.95 -20.82 -3.08
N TYR A 458 14.53 -20.52 -1.87
CA TYR A 458 15.30 -20.77 -0.66
C TYR A 458 14.76 -22.02 0.02
N LYS A 459 15.65 -22.95 0.34
CA LYS A 459 15.31 -24.20 1.03
C LYS A 459 16.14 -24.34 2.28
N THR A 460 15.45 -24.46 3.41
CA THR A 460 16.04 -24.75 4.71
C THR A 460 16.32 -26.25 4.81
N ASN A 461 17.46 -26.63 5.38
CA ASN A 461 17.67 -28.03 5.72
C ASN A 461 16.78 -28.40 6.92
N TYR A 462 15.95 -29.44 6.77
CA TYR A 462 14.81 -29.76 7.63
C TYR A 462 15.05 -29.50 9.13
N GLY A 463 14.26 -28.57 9.68
CA GLY A 463 14.21 -28.30 11.13
C GLY A 463 15.32 -27.42 11.69
N GLN A 464 16.26 -26.96 10.87
CA GLN A 464 17.37 -26.09 11.29
C GLN A 464 16.95 -24.61 11.31
N LEU A 465 17.46 -23.89 12.30
CA LEU A 465 17.17 -22.47 12.47
C LEU A 465 18.03 -21.65 11.52
N THR A 466 17.40 -20.81 10.70
CA THR A 466 18.10 -19.85 9.83
C THR A 466 17.41 -18.48 9.86
N ASN A 467 18.19 -17.44 9.58
CA ASN A 467 17.68 -16.08 9.39
C ASN A 467 17.03 -15.88 8.01
N GLY A 468 17.23 -16.82 7.09
CA GLY A 468 16.66 -16.81 5.76
C GLY A 468 17.44 -15.95 4.77
N TYR A 469 16.76 -15.35 3.80
CA TYR A 469 17.41 -14.54 2.76
C TYR A 469 16.60 -13.30 2.40
N PHE A 470 17.28 -12.34 1.76
CA PHE A 470 16.70 -11.16 1.17
C PHE A 470 17.42 -10.77 -0.12
N MET A 471 16.64 -10.41 -1.13
CA MET A 471 17.10 -10.03 -2.45
C MET A 471 16.27 -8.87 -2.98
N ASN A 472 16.91 -7.91 -3.66
CA ASN A 472 16.23 -6.83 -4.37
C ASN A 472 16.35 -7.02 -5.89
N PRO A 473 15.33 -7.56 -6.59
CA PRO A 473 15.31 -7.54 -8.04
C PRO A 473 14.82 -6.19 -8.58
N VAL A 474 15.47 -5.76 -9.64
CA VAL A 474 15.06 -4.68 -10.53
C VAL A 474 14.92 -5.27 -11.94
N VAL A 475 13.74 -5.12 -12.52
CA VAL A 475 13.51 -5.49 -13.92
C VAL A 475 13.96 -4.31 -14.79
N ASN A 476 15.15 -4.39 -15.37
CA ASN A 476 15.70 -3.34 -16.24
C ASN A 476 15.55 -3.75 -17.72
N ILE A 477 15.16 -2.80 -18.59
CA ILE A 477 15.57 -2.87 -20.00
C ILE A 477 16.96 -2.26 -20.04
N ASP A 478 17.96 -3.11 -20.16
CA ASP A 478 19.26 -2.70 -20.63
C ASP A 478 19.67 -3.63 -21.77
N SER A 479 20.39 -3.11 -22.76
CA SER A 479 20.91 -3.91 -23.88
C SER A 479 19.86 -4.75 -24.65
N ASN A 480 18.68 -4.20 -24.95
CA ASN A 480 17.78 -4.83 -25.91
C ASN A 480 18.37 -4.71 -27.34
N GLY A 481 19.24 -5.66 -27.70
CA GLY A 481 19.85 -5.75 -29.03
C GLY A 481 18.85 -6.02 -30.17
N LYS A 482 17.55 -6.16 -29.88
CA LYS A 482 16.47 -6.25 -30.88
C LYS A 482 15.63 -4.97 -30.95
N LEU A 483 15.89 -3.98 -30.10
CA LEU A 483 15.16 -2.72 -30.11
C LEU A 483 15.52 -1.96 -31.39
N GLU A 484 14.53 -1.72 -32.25
CA GLU A 484 14.71 -0.94 -33.49
C GLU A 484 14.20 0.50 -33.32
N LYS A 485 13.30 0.77 -32.36
CA LYS A 485 12.72 2.10 -32.06
C LYS A 485 12.33 2.19 -30.59
N LEU A 486 12.24 3.40 -30.01
CA LEU A 486 11.72 3.62 -28.65
C LEU A 486 10.21 3.35 -28.54
N ASN A 487 9.45 3.64 -29.61
CA ASN A 487 8.01 3.41 -29.72
C ASN A 487 7.20 4.06 -28.60
N LEU A 488 7.42 5.36 -28.39
CA LEU A 488 6.69 6.20 -27.44
C LEU A 488 5.76 7.20 -28.17
N PRO A 489 4.72 6.73 -28.89
CA PRO A 489 3.92 7.57 -29.80
C PRO A 489 3.06 8.63 -29.11
N LYS A 490 2.87 8.52 -27.78
CA LYS A 490 2.12 9.48 -26.95
C LYS A 490 3.04 10.43 -26.18
N LEU A 491 4.35 10.39 -26.41
CA LEU A 491 5.29 11.26 -25.72
C LEU A 491 5.23 12.66 -26.31
N GLU A 492 4.68 13.61 -25.55
CA GLU A 492 4.54 15.01 -25.99
C GLU A 492 5.53 15.95 -25.31
N VAL A 493 5.81 15.74 -24.01
CA VAL A 493 6.68 16.62 -23.22
C VAL A 493 7.47 15.79 -22.23
N VAL A 494 8.77 16.05 -22.14
CA VAL A 494 9.66 15.44 -21.15
C VAL A 494 10.14 16.52 -20.17
N LYS A 495 9.37 16.73 -19.10
CA LYS A 495 9.65 17.81 -18.14
C LYS A 495 10.46 17.29 -16.96
N CYS A 496 11.63 17.86 -16.74
CA CYS A 496 12.33 17.72 -15.46
C CYS A 496 11.63 18.55 -14.38
N LEU A 497 11.39 17.94 -13.23
CA LEU A 497 10.57 18.50 -12.15
C LEU A 497 11.40 19.07 -10.98
N GLY A 498 12.73 19.05 -11.10
CA GLY A 498 13.68 19.67 -10.17
C GLY A 498 14.73 20.51 -10.89
N ASN A 499 15.53 21.28 -10.13
CA ASN A 499 16.47 22.29 -10.65
C ASN A 499 17.74 21.71 -11.32
N SER A 500 18.01 20.41 -11.15
CA SER A 500 19.14 19.71 -11.77
C SER A 500 18.70 18.32 -12.20
N CYS A 501 18.54 18.12 -13.49
CA CYS A 501 18.08 16.88 -14.09
C CYS A 501 18.80 16.70 -15.42
N SER A 502 19.31 15.50 -15.65
CA SER A 502 20.01 15.12 -16.88
C SER A 502 19.30 13.91 -17.48
N ILE A 503 18.88 14.02 -18.74
CA ILE A 503 18.31 12.91 -19.48
C ILE A 503 19.41 12.37 -20.37
N ILE A 504 19.86 11.16 -20.05
CA ILE A 504 20.93 10.48 -20.77
C ILE A 504 20.31 9.30 -21.50
N VAL A 505 20.26 9.37 -22.83
CA VAL A 505 19.94 8.24 -23.71
C VAL A 505 21.26 7.70 -24.24
N ASN A 506 21.92 6.86 -23.43
CA ASN A 506 23.17 6.20 -23.81
C ASN A 506 22.87 4.88 -24.52
N LEU A 507 23.11 4.84 -25.83
CA LEU A 507 23.18 3.58 -26.57
C LEU A 507 24.65 3.21 -26.73
N ASN A 508 25.20 2.52 -25.73
CA ASN A 508 26.61 2.15 -25.67
C ASN A 508 27.02 1.02 -26.63
N TYR A 509 26.29 0.79 -27.73
CA TYR A 509 26.61 -0.27 -28.70
C TYR A 509 27.00 0.31 -30.07
N PRO A 510 28.30 0.30 -30.45
CA PRO A 510 28.80 0.86 -31.71
C PRO A 510 28.33 0.14 -33.00
N LYS A 511 27.39 -0.82 -32.92
CA LYS A 511 27.13 -1.81 -33.99
C LYS A 511 25.66 -2.15 -34.26
N HIS A 512 24.67 -1.34 -33.84
CA HIS A 512 23.27 -1.61 -34.23
C HIS A 512 22.78 -0.67 -35.35
N PRO A 513 22.88 -1.05 -36.64
CA PRO A 513 22.53 -0.19 -37.77
C PRO A 513 21.01 0.06 -37.91
N LYS A 514 20.15 -0.68 -37.18
CA LYS A 514 18.69 -0.62 -37.31
C LYS A 514 17.98 0.25 -36.29
N PHE A 515 18.62 0.58 -35.16
CA PHE A 515 17.96 1.43 -34.16
C PHE A 515 17.96 2.88 -34.64
N CYS A 516 16.80 3.53 -34.57
CA CYS A 516 16.70 4.96 -34.75
C CYS A 516 15.61 5.59 -33.84
N ILE A 517 15.81 6.84 -33.44
CA ILE A 517 14.82 7.64 -32.73
C ILE A 517 13.90 8.35 -33.73
N THR A 518 12.58 8.38 -33.48
CA THR A 518 11.67 9.12 -34.36
C THR A 518 11.75 10.63 -34.11
N ILE A 519 11.38 11.43 -35.10
CA ILE A 519 11.35 12.91 -35.00
C ILE A 519 10.39 13.38 -33.91
N GLN A 520 9.24 12.69 -33.76
CA GLN A 520 8.26 13.01 -32.71
C GLN A 520 8.86 12.83 -31.31
N GLU A 521 9.52 11.69 -31.07
CA GLU A 521 10.18 11.39 -29.79
C GLU A 521 11.31 12.38 -29.53
N LEU A 522 12.15 12.65 -30.54
CA LEU A 522 13.24 13.62 -30.45
C LEU A 522 12.73 15.02 -30.08
N ASN A 523 11.68 15.50 -30.75
CA ASN A 523 11.06 16.80 -30.46
C ASN A 523 10.49 16.86 -29.03
N ALA A 524 9.98 15.75 -28.50
CA ALA A 524 9.49 15.71 -27.12
C ALA A 524 10.62 15.89 -26.10
N PHE A 525 11.83 15.37 -26.40
CA PHE A 525 13.04 15.54 -25.58
C PHE A 525 13.66 16.94 -25.69
N THR A 526 13.61 17.59 -26.87
CA THR A 526 14.32 18.86 -27.14
C THR A 526 13.49 20.13 -27.00
N ARG A 527 12.19 20.04 -26.68
CA ARG A 527 11.31 21.23 -26.47
C ARG A 527 11.91 22.23 -25.46
N LYS A 528 11.90 23.54 -25.80
CA LYS A 528 12.42 24.68 -25.00
C LYS A 528 12.04 24.73 -23.50
N ARG A 529 10.99 24.02 -23.07
CA ARG A 529 10.59 23.91 -21.65
C ARG A 529 11.37 22.85 -20.87
N ASN A 530 12.26 22.12 -21.54
CA ASN A 530 13.13 21.10 -20.96
C ASN A 530 14.50 21.73 -20.71
N GLN A 531 14.70 22.39 -19.57
CA GLN A 531 16.02 22.90 -19.14
C GLN A 531 16.90 21.73 -18.66
N VAL A 532 17.40 20.91 -19.59
CA VAL A 532 18.03 19.62 -19.27
C VAL A 532 19.30 19.44 -20.09
N TYR A 533 20.34 18.87 -19.48
CA TYR A 533 21.47 18.29 -20.22
C TYR A 533 21.00 17.01 -20.93
N LEU A 534 20.86 17.07 -22.25
CA LEU A 534 20.40 15.97 -23.09
C LEU A 534 21.58 15.38 -23.88
N ASN A 535 21.85 14.09 -23.69
CA ASN A 535 22.83 13.35 -24.48
C ASN A 535 22.14 12.17 -25.18
N ILE A 536 22.07 12.20 -26.51
CA ILE A 536 21.48 11.15 -27.36
C ILE A 536 22.53 10.68 -28.36
N ASN A 537 23.03 9.45 -28.19
CA ASN A 537 23.97 8.83 -29.12
C ASN A 537 23.26 7.80 -30.02
N SER A 538 22.41 8.26 -30.95
CA SER A 538 21.60 7.38 -31.82
C SER A 538 21.33 7.95 -33.22
N ASN A 539 21.04 7.10 -34.21
CA ASN A 539 20.51 7.53 -35.52
C ASN A 539 19.08 8.08 -35.39
N VAL A 540 18.66 8.97 -36.30
CA VAL A 540 17.27 9.48 -36.38
C VAL A 540 16.53 8.78 -37.53
N CYS A 541 15.29 8.32 -37.28
CA CYS A 541 14.45 7.70 -38.29
C CYS A 541 13.91 8.79 -39.21
N ILE A 542 14.45 8.90 -40.43
CA ILE A 542 13.93 9.81 -41.45
C ILE A 542 12.77 9.12 -42.18
N PRO A 543 11.52 9.62 -42.09
CA PRO A 543 10.40 9.08 -42.85
C PRO A 543 10.64 9.22 -44.35
N LYS A 544 10.29 8.21 -45.15
CA LYS A 544 10.47 8.24 -46.62
C LYS A 544 9.72 9.40 -47.34
N ASN A 545 8.76 10.03 -46.68
CA ASN A 545 7.86 11.04 -47.26
C ASN A 545 7.94 12.40 -46.56
N GLU A 546 9.03 12.73 -45.86
CA GLU A 546 9.15 14.05 -45.24
C GLU A 546 9.69 15.06 -46.25
N PRO A 547 8.88 16.02 -46.73
CA PRO A 547 9.32 16.97 -47.75
C PRO A 547 10.37 17.92 -47.15
N LYS A 548 11.52 18.04 -47.83
CA LYS A 548 12.58 19.04 -47.59
C LYS A 548 13.40 18.87 -46.29
N ALA A 549 13.38 17.66 -45.71
CA ALA A 549 14.32 17.26 -44.66
C ALA A 549 15.65 16.75 -45.26
N CYS A 550 16.79 17.29 -44.83
CA CYS A 550 18.11 16.96 -45.38
C CYS A 550 19.14 16.61 -44.29
N THR A 551 20.06 15.71 -44.63
CA THR A 551 21.25 15.39 -43.82
C THR A 551 22.48 16.19 -44.24
N VAL A 552 22.44 16.80 -45.44
CA VAL A 552 23.48 17.67 -46.00
C VAL A 552 22.82 19.00 -46.40
N PRO A 553 23.39 20.15 -46.03
CA PRO A 553 22.85 21.46 -46.39
C PRO A 553 22.98 21.69 -47.90
N THR A 554 21.86 21.65 -48.62
CA THR A 554 21.78 21.99 -50.06
C THR A 554 20.69 23.03 -50.27
N VAL A 555 20.77 23.77 -51.39
CA VAL A 555 19.76 24.77 -51.78
C VAL A 555 18.39 24.08 -51.93
N GLY A 556 17.37 24.58 -51.22
CA GLY A 556 16.02 23.98 -51.17
C GLY A 556 15.74 23.13 -49.92
N CYS A 557 16.67 23.07 -48.96
CA CYS A 557 16.45 22.43 -47.67
C CYS A 557 15.67 23.34 -46.71
N GLU A 558 14.62 22.82 -46.06
CA GLU A 558 13.85 23.55 -45.04
C GLU A 558 14.08 23.02 -43.61
N ARG A 559 14.52 21.76 -43.47
CA ARG A 559 14.79 21.14 -42.16
C ARG A 559 16.05 20.28 -42.19
N LEU A 560 16.99 20.50 -41.27
CA LEU A 560 18.21 19.70 -41.16
C LEU A 560 18.07 18.63 -40.06
N ILE A 561 18.26 17.36 -40.42
CA ILE A 561 18.06 16.22 -39.52
C ILE A 561 19.25 15.26 -39.62
N GLY A 562 19.96 15.02 -38.51
CA GLY A 562 20.99 13.98 -38.37
C GLY A 562 22.44 14.48 -38.37
N ASN A 563 23.39 13.59 -38.67
CA ASN A 563 24.82 13.91 -38.67
C ASN A 563 25.15 14.84 -39.85
N LEU A 564 25.56 16.08 -39.57
CA LEU A 564 25.88 17.07 -40.59
C LEU A 564 27.27 16.83 -41.17
N ASN A 565 27.32 16.68 -42.49
CA ASN A 565 28.58 16.66 -43.22
C ASN A 565 28.82 18.05 -43.83
N ILE A 566 29.56 18.89 -43.09
CA ILE A 566 29.87 20.26 -43.54
C ILE A 566 30.99 20.18 -44.58
N THR A 567 30.70 20.65 -45.78
CA THR A 567 31.65 20.79 -46.89
C THR A 567 31.95 22.28 -47.15
N LYS A 568 32.99 22.54 -47.95
CA LYS A 568 33.47 23.91 -48.25
C LYS A 568 32.37 24.72 -48.98
N GLY A 569 32.02 25.91 -48.47
CA GLY A 569 31.02 26.82 -49.07
C GLY A 569 29.64 26.85 -48.38
N PHE A 570 29.55 26.39 -47.14
CA PHE A 570 28.33 26.42 -46.32
C PHE A 570 27.85 27.85 -45.97
N ASP A 571 28.75 28.84 -46.02
CA ASP A 571 28.46 30.27 -45.78
C ASP A 571 27.51 30.92 -46.81
N ARG A 572 27.16 30.21 -47.89
CA ARG A 572 26.30 30.71 -48.97
C ARG A 572 24.82 30.36 -48.83
N ILE A 573 24.43 29.62 -47.79
CA ILE A 573 23.03 29.25 -47.51
C ILE A 573 22.45 30.26 -46.52
N ASP A 574 21.29 30.85 -46.82
CA ASP A 574 20.64 31.81 -45.90
C ASP A 574 19.96 31.04 -44.75
N ILE A 575 20.56 31.10 -43.57
CA ILE A 575 20.25 30.18 -42.45
C ILE A 575 18.97 30.59 -41.69
N LYS A 576 18.37 31.73 -42.02
CA LYS A 576 17.19 32.27 -41.31
C LYS A 576 15.92 31.45 -41.46
N GLU A 577 15.84 30.54 -42.44
CA GLU A 577 14.63 29.74 -42.73
C GLU A 577 14.72 28.27 -42.29
N LEU A 578 15.81 27.85 -41.64
CA LEU A 578 16.04 26.45 -41.28
C LEU A 578 15.58 26.11 -39.85
N GLU A 579 14.73 25.10 -39.71
CA GLU A 579 14.35 24.53 -38.41
C GLU A 579 15.36 23.46 -37.99
N PHE A 580 16.03 23.64 -36.84
CA PHE A 580 17.11 22.77 -36.36
C PHE A 580 16.58 21.76 -35.34
N SER A 581 16.91 20.46 -35.51
CA SER A 581 16.44 19.41 -34.59
C SER A 581 17.56 18.71 -33.80
N TYR A 582 18.73 18.45 -34.41
CA TYR A 582 19.93 17.89 -33.74
C TYR A 582 21.13 17.85 -34.69
N ILE A 583 22.36 18.14 -34.20
CA ILE A 583 23.60 18.14 -35.00
C ILE A 583 24.68 17.32 -34.28
N ALA A 584 25.12 16.20 -34.87
CA ALA A 584 26.39 15.56 -34.52
C ALA A 584 27.39 15.77 -35.67
N ASN A 585 28.48 16.50 -35.42
CA ASN A 585 29.48 16.84 -36.43
C ASN A 585 30.64 15.83 -36.40
N ASN A 586 30.99 15.24 -37.55
CA ASN A 586 32.11 14.30 -37.68
C ASN A 586 33.01 14.57 -38.90
N SER A 587 32.96 15.77 -39.50
CA SER A 587 33.72 16.06 -40.72
C SER A 587 35.11 16.62 -40.42
N LYS A 588 36.14 15.82 -40.73
CA LYS A 588 37.56 16.25 -40.80
C LYS A 588 37.81 17.38 -41.82
N ALA A 589 36.85 17.69 -42.71
CA ALA A 589 37.01 18.72 -43.74
C ALA A 589 36.75 20.14 -43.24
N SER A 590 36.20 20.30 -42.03
CA SER A 590 35.80 21.61 -41.47
C SER A 590 36.88 22.30 -40.62
N TYR A 591 38.06 21.70 -40.44
CA TYR A 591 39.17 22.27 -39.65
C TYR A 591 39.76 23.58 -40.21
N THR A 592 39.43 23.96 -41.44
CA THR A 592 40.03 25.12 -42.12
C THR A 592 39.03 26.14 -42.65
N ASP A 593 37.71 25.93 -42.48
CA ASP A 593 36.66 26.82 -42.99
C ASP A 593 35.95 27.56 -41.85
N PHE A 594 36.64 28.57 -41.32
CA PHE A 594 36.19 29.39 -40.19
C PHE A 594 34.82 30.08 -40.45
N LYS A 595 34.55 30.51 -41.68
CA LYS A 595 33.28 31.17 -42.04
C LYS A 595 32.09 30.24 -41.86
N SER A 596 32.26 28.97 -42.22
CA SER A 596 31.26 27.93 -42.03
C SER A 596 31.02 27.61 -40.54
N CYS A 597 32.07 27.65 -39.68
CA CYS A 597 31.95 27.52 -38.21
C CYS A 597 31.08 28.64 -37.61
N TYR A 598 31.36 29.89 -38.02
CA TYR A 598 30.66 31.07 -37.51
C TYR A 598 29.20 31.10 -37.95
N ALA A 599 28.91 30.72 -39.20
CA ALA A 599 27.55 30.65 -39.73
C ALA A 599 26.69 29.64 -38.93
N LEU A 600 27.24 28.46 -38.60
CA LEU A 600 26.60 27.47 -37.73
C LEU A 600 26.42 27.96 -36.29
N ARG A 601 27.44 28.60 -35.69
CA ARG A 601 27.35 29.18 -34.34
C ARG A 601 26.22 30.20 -34.26
N ARG A 602 26.06 31.05 -35.28
CA ARG A 602 25.01 32.08 -35.35
C ARG A 602 23.60 31.47 -35.47
N ALA A 603 23.48 30.33 -36.14
CA ALA A 603 22.24 29.59 -36.30
C ALA A 603 21.81 28.89 -34.99
N VAL A 604 22.75 28.24 -34.31
CA VAL A 604 22.51 27.50 -33.05
C VAL A 604 22.27 28.44 -31.86
N PHE A 605 22.85 29.66 -31.87
CA PHE A 605 22.65 30.65 -30.80
C PHE A 605 21.20 31.15 -30.68
N LEU A 606 20.37 31.03 -31.71
CA LEU A 606 18.97 31.48 -31.71
C LEU A 606 18.03 30.57 -30.88
N GLU A 607 18.46 29.35 -30.52
CA GLU A 607 17.60 28.38 -29.82
C GLU A 607 18.05 27.97 -28.41
N GLY A 608 19.16 28.53 -27.92
CA GLY A 608 19.61 28.38 -26.54
C GLY A 608 20.60 27.23 -26.32
N GLY A 609 21.85 27.61 -26.08
CA GLY A 609 22.74 26.85 -25.19
C GLY A 609 23.54 25.67 -25.73
N PHE A 610 23.67 25.48 -27.05
CA PHE A 610 24.56 24.44 -27.61
C PHE A 610 25.84 25.03 -28.19
N TRP A 611 27.00 24.51 -27.76
CA TRP A 611 28.31 24.83 -28.31
C TRP A 611 28.76 23.70 -29.24
N PRO A 612 28.72 23.86 -30.57
CA PRO A 612 29.20 22.82 -31.47
C PRO A 612 30.71 22.63 -31.31
N LEU A 613 31.15 21.42 -31.01
CA LEU A 613 32.56 21.02 -31.01
C LEU A 613 32.95 20.53 -32.41
N PHE A 614 34.08 21.01 -32.93
CA PHE A 614 34.63 20.63 -34.23
C PHE A 614 35.87 19.76 -33.99
N GLY A 615 35.64 18.45 -33.79
CA GLY A 615 36.67 17.57 -33.23
C GLY A 615 36.92 17.90 -31.76
N ASP A 616 38.17 18.17 -31.41
CA ASP A 616 38.66 18.55 -30.09
C ASP A 616 38.81 20.08 -29.89
N LYS A 617 38.45 20.89 -30.89
CA LYS A 617 38.54 22.36 -30.84
C LYS A 617 37.20 23.08 -30.96
N GLY A 618 37.03 24.18 -30.22
CA GLY A 618 35.90 25.11 -30.36
C GLY A 618 36.16 26.20 -31.42
N CYS A 619 35.11 26.81 -31.98
CA CYS A 619 35.28 27.88 -32.98
C CYS A 619 36.18 29.04 -32.47
N GLU A 620 36.20 29.32 -31.17
CA GLU A 620 37.04 30.35 -30.53
C GLU A 620 38.54 30.02 -30.61
N GLN A 621 38.89 28.73 -30.54
CA GLN A 621 40.27 28.26 -30.71
C GLN A 621 40.70 28.27 -32.19
N MET A 622 39.75 28.40 -33.12
CA MET A 622 40.01 28.60 -34.55
C MET A 622 40.11 30.09 -34.91
N GLU A 623 39.78 31.00 -33.99
CA GLU A 623 39.65 32.46 -34.19
C GLU A 623 40.95 33.23 -33.91
N SER A 624 41.97 32.59 -33.30
CA SER A 624 43.24 33.24 -32.97
C SER A 624 44.36 32.89 -33.96
N PRO A 625 44.86 33.84 -34.78
CA PRO A 625 46.21 33.76 -35.29
C PRO A 625 47.16 34.23 -34.18
N ALA A 626 48.05 33.35 -33.73
CA ALA A 626 49.10 33.68 -32.76
C ALA A 626 49.89 34.93 -33.22
N THR A 627 49.72 36.05 -32.52
CA THR A 627 50.65 37.19 -32.61
C THR A 627 51.77 36.95 -31.60
N PRO A 628 53.06 36.91 -32.00
CA PRO A 628 54.15 36.76 -31.05
C PRO A 628 54.17 37.94 -30.07
N MET A 629 54.34 37.65 -28.78
CA MET A 629 54.65 38.67 -27.76
C MET A 629 56.17 38.78 -27.61
N CYS A 630 56.68 40.01 -27.52
CA CYS A 630 58.08 40.32 -27.28
C CYS A 630 58.24 40.83 -25.84
N PHE A 631 59.31 40.43 -25.14
CA PHE A 631 59.63 40.98 -23.82
C PHE A 631 60.38 42.29 -24.01
N SER A 632 59.82 43.39 -23.51
CA SER A 632 60.46 44.70 -23.64
C SER A 632 61.62 44.86 -22.65
N ASP A 633 62.60 45.71 -22.96
CA ASP A 633 63.70 46.09 -22.06
C ASP A 633 63.23 46.80 -20.77
N ARG A 634 61.92 47.04 -20.62
CA ARG A 634 61.28 47.54 -19.40
C ARG A 634 60.64 46.44 -18.55
N GLY A 635 60.81 45.16 -18.92
CA GLY A 635 60.38 44.00 -18.13
C GLY A 635 58.90 43.63 -18.25
N ILE A 636 58.22 44.04 -19.33
CA ILE A 636 56.78 43.77 -19.57
C ILE A 636 56.60 43.15 -20.97
N TRP A 637 55.73 42.15 -21.10
CA TRP A 637 55.38 41.50 -22.37
C TRP A 637 54.39 42.34 -23.18
N GLU A 638 54.74 42.68 -24.43
CA GLU A 638 53.90 43.47 -25.34
C GLU A 638 53.82 42.84 -26.76
N PRO A 639 52.77 43.13 -27.57
CA PRO A 639 52.63 42.61 -28.94
C PRO A 639 53.67 43.24 -29.88
N CYS A 640 54.41 42.42 -30.65
CA CYS A 640 55.46 42.96 -31.52
C CYS A 640 54.85 43.76 -32.70
N SER A 641 54.97 45.09 -32.70
CA SER A 641 54.47 45.94 -33.79
C SER A 641 55.40 45.91 -35.01
N ARG A 642 54.89 45.46 -36.16
CA ARG A 642 55.50 45.75 -37.48
C ARG A 642 54.80 46.98 -38.08
N SER A 643 55.56 48.04 -38.37
CA SER A 643 55.13 49.13 -39.26
C SER A 643 55.73 48.92 -40.68
N PRO A 644 55.15 49.54 -41.72
CA PRO A 644 55.20 49.03 -43.10
C PRO A 644 56.38 49.57 -43.92
N ILE A 645 56.74 48.78 -44.94
CA ILE A 645 57.83 48.98 -45.90
C ILE A 645 57.61 50.25 -46.74
N THR A 646 58.65 51.08 -46.94
CA THR A 646 58.82 51.90 -48.15
C THR A 646 60.29 52.22 -48.42
N LEU A 647 60.72 51.85 -49.64
CA LEU A 647 62.02 51.96 -50.33
C LEU A 647 63.23 51.22 -49.76
#